data_AF-A0A971QRI1-F1
#
_entry.id   AF-A0A971QRI1-F1
#
_cell.length_a   1.000
_cell.length_b   1.000
_cell.length_c   1.000
_cell.angle_alpha   90.00
_cell.angle_beta   90.00
_cell.angle_gamma   90.00
#
_symmetry.space_group_name_H-M   'P 1'
#
loop_
_entity.id
_entity.type
_entity.pdbx_description
1 polymer ?
#
loop_
_entity_poly.entity_id
_entity_poly.type
_entity_poly.pdbx_seq_one_letter_code
_entity_poly.pdbx_strand_id
1 'polypeptide(L)'
;MKKLILLQILLFFSLSLFAQANRVTTEKKEDGWRLLVNGAPLMINGMNWDYFPVGTNYSFSLWNQSDDFIQKALDDEMSLLKNMHVNTIRVYTGIQPKWIRYIYENYGIYTMLNHSFGRYGLTLDGAWAPNTDYSDPRVRELLLKEIRQLAQEYKDTPGLLFYLLGNENNYGLFWSGAETEDIPMEDRESTHRAEHMYKLFNEAAVAMKAIDSNHPVSICNGDLLFLDIINRECKDVDIFGINVYRGISFTDLFDRARNEYGKPVVLTEFGTDAFNALTKEEAQKEQALYNLANWKEIYENAAGIGKAGNAIGGFTFQFSDGWWKFGQTKSLDIHDAHASWVNGGYLFDYAPGENNMNEEWFGICAKGPTNAKGFYTLYPRASYYTLKEAHQLNPYAGGVTLETIQTHFNGIQVVESVLKARGDKGAQDSEKVKKISLSRLSAQFTTFNTGGSLISTPKDPVPGNTTYPNKLGFDQLQSFYIGVEANPAPNFRANVEVNILGDVAQNPIDQIFYENRGRPVVVKGENGNLTLKSVDRVQVYNASYEWNHKLFDLTGFYRTGHYHWGYEGDFFGLYPEANYGPNIDIYNGIAPFGFEAAGKRSFKNFKLAFGPQLWWGANPAILLKYGTSLGKINLTGIFHEDFAQLGATESSFAIPQPRTRRVTLHLNRTFNKFGMEIGGIWAGQPLQGRIFQAVRGEEGNYTVYQDEIRAEDNFGGKVKLTYKGGRFNWYAQSAAMGLVAQGGADQTLTFTGWKLKDSGSGNQYNFLSGFTYLIGNVQVAPNFLWQKPIEGPIPSGVAAPGRPRNILDDPFVVRSNREQMAAEILFTWDPTPGTWMYDWDSDRSEDAGLAMSLGFVYRHLPTTQDAAVGILPDGRTIFAFPGAPPAQDLWEVHSRIVSKINHNFGFIANLYAGDAQANGSDDRLIRRYGVDLRAIYKELKLTSFARINDWGPYDYHRDYNLTFPLQLMADLSTSLKKPDWFDLPDTNIGIRATYRTLNQYSPRYSPTQKIDGSGELVPDPEAIGFDNGNEWEIRTYVRINIGK
;
A
#
# COMPACT_ATOMS: atom_id res chain seq x y z
N MET A 1 -38.34 60.42 22.69
CA MET A 1 -38.44 59.32 21.70
C MET A 1 -37.59 59.51 20.45
N LYS A 2 -37.70 60.60 19.67
CA LYS A 2 -36.92 60.77 18.43
C LYS A 2 -35.38 60.74 18.60
N LYS A 3 -34.83 61.23 19.71
CA LYS A 3 -33.38 61.17 20.00
C LYS A 3 -32.88 59.77 20.43
N LEU A 4 -33.73 58.94 21.02
CA LEU A 4 -33.36 57.56 21.39
C LEU A 4 -33.36 56.63 20.16
N ILE A 5 -34.28 56.85 19.22
CA ILE A 5 -34.35 56.09 17.96
C ILE A 5 -33.15 56.42 17.07
N LEU A 6 -32.72 57.70 17.02
CA LEU A 6 -31.53 58.09 16.27
C LEU A 6 -30.24 57.49 16.87
N LEU A 7 -30.15 57.42 18.21
CA LEU A 7 -29.01 56.79 18.90
C LEU A 7 -28.99 55.27 18.68
N GLN A 8 -30.15 54.60 18.68
CA GLN A 8 -30.25 53.18 18.34
C GLN A 8 -29.91 52.91 16.88
N ILE A 9 -30.36 53.73 15.93
CA ILE A 9 -29.99 53.59 14.51
C ILE A 9 -28.49 53.83 14.29
N LEU A 10 -27.89 54.81 14.99
CA LEU A 10 -26.44 55.04 14.95
C LEU A 10 -25.64 53.91 15.61
N LEU A 11 -26.15 53.28 16.68
CA LEU A 11 -25.56 52.08 17.30
C LEU A 11 -25.68 50.84 16.41
N PHE A 12 -26.78 50.67 15.66
CA PHE A 12 -26.92 49.60 14.66
C PHE A 12 -26.05 49.85 13.40
N PHE A 13 -25.84 51.11 13.01
CA PHE A 13 -24.89 51.44 11.94
C PHE A 13 -23.42 51.30 12.36
N SER A 14 -23.08 51.56 13.63
CA SER A 14 -21.71 51.35 14.14
C SER A 14 -21.36 49.87 14.37
N LEU A 15 -22.36 49.01 14.63
CA LEU A 15 -22.17 47.56 14.70
C LEU A 15 -22.03 46.89 13.32
N SER A 16 -22.36 47.61 12.23
CA SER A 16 -22.22 47.11 10.85
C SER A 16 -20.85 47.41 10.23
N LEU A 17 -19.99 48.18 10.90
CA LEU A 17 -18.69 48.64 10.37
C LEU A 17 -17.49 47.74 10.76
N PHE A 18 -17.71 46.61 11.44
CA PHE A 18 -16.65 45.69 11.85
C PHE A 18 -16.58 44.37 11.06
N ALA A 19 -17.24 44.28 9.90
CA ALA A 19 -17.20 43.10 9.02
C ALA A 19 -16.55 43.39 7.66
N GLN A 20 -15.52 44.24 7.62
CA GLN A 20 -14.76 44.45 6.38
C GLN A 20 -13.75 43.31 6.22
N ALA A 21 -13.79 42.63 5.07
CA ALA A 21 -12.76 41.65 4.69
C ALA A 21 -11.37 42.31 4.77
N ASN A 22 -10.36 41.56 5.22
CA ASN A 22 -9.00 42.06 5.33
C ASN A 22 -8.51 42.52 3.95
N ARG A 23 -7.96 43.73 3.87
CA ARG A 23 -7.28 44.20 2.66
C ARG A 23 -5.79 43.98 2.83
N VAL A 24 -5.24 43.06 2.04
CA VAL A 24 -3.82 42.73 2.02
C VAL A 24 -3.19 43.25 0.73
N THR A 25 -2.08 43.97 0.84
CA THR A 25 -1.40 44.56 -0.34
C THR A 25 0.10 44.55 -0.15
N THR A 26 0.85 44.52 -1.25
CA THR A 26 2.30 44.74 -1.25
C THR A 26 2.60 46.18 -1.61
N GLU A 27 3.47 46.85 -0.86
CA GLU A 27 3.88 48.23 -1.11
C GLU A 27 5.40 48.32 -1.23
N LYS A 28 5.89 49.01 -2.27
CA LYS A 28 7.32 49.33 -2.45
C LYS A 28 7.57 50.78 -2.04
N LYS A 29 8.44 50.98 -1.05
CA LYS A 29 8.98 52.30 -0.66
C LYS A 29 10.46 52.40 -1.05
N GLU A 30 11.07 53.55 -0.81
CA GLU A 30 12.50 53.79 -1.05
C GLU A 30 13.40 52.81 -0.28
N ASP A 31 12.98 52.40 0.91
CA ASP A 31 13.70 51.52 1.82
C ASP A 31 13.32 50.04 1.69
N GLY A 32 12.48 49.68 0.72
CA GLY A 32 12.15 48.29 0.38
C GLY A 32 10.66 47.97 0.26
N TRP A 33 10.37 46.67 0.11
CA TRP A 33 9.03 46.12 0.01
C TRP A 33 8.44 45.72 1.36
N ARG A 34 7.14 45.96 1.55
CA ARG A 34 6.37 45.53 2.72
C ARG A 34 5.08 44.85 2.31
N LEU A 35 4.64 43.87 3.10
CA LEU A 35 3.28 43.38 3.08
C LEU A 35 2.46 44.21 4.08
N LEU A 36 1.35 44.78 3.63
CA LEU A 36 0.43 45.56 4.45
C LEU A 36 -0.87 44.79 4.65
N VAL A 37 -1.29 44.63 5.89
CA VAL A 37 -2.61 44.11 6.26
C VAL A 37 -3.40 45.25 6.89
N ASN A 38 -4.51 45.63 6.24
CA ASN A 38 -5.34 46.77 6.64
C ASN A 38 -4.52 48.07 6.83
N GLY A 39 -3.48 48.25 5.99
CA GLY A 39 -2.58 49.40 6.00
C GLY A 39 -1.41 49.33 6.99
N ALA A 40 -1.34 48.30 7.85
CA ALA A 40 -0.24 48.10 8.78
C ALA A 40 0.79 47.09 8.23
N PRO A 41 2.11 47.33 8.34
CA PRO A 41 3.12 46.39 7.88
C PRO A 41 3.13 45.12 8.72
N LEU A 42 3.16 43.96 8.07
CA LEU A 42 3.24 42.64 8.68
C LEU A 42 4.49 41.91 8.20
N MET A 43 5.32 41.45 9.14
CA MET A 43 6.36 40.46 8.87
C MET A 43 5.74 39.07 9.05
N ILE A 44 5.81 38.21 8.03
CA ILE A 44 5.27 36.86 8.09
C ILE A 44 6.21 35.99 8.93
N ASN A 45 5.79 35.67 10.16
CA ASN A 45 6.39 34.65 11.00
C ASN A 45 5.59 33.37 10.79
N GLY A 46 5.89 32.69 9.69
CA GLY A 46 5.07 31.63 9.13
C GLY A 46 5.50 30.23 9.56
N MET A 47 4.57 29.30 9.51
CA MET A 47 4.82 27.87 9.68
C MET A 47 4.11 27.05 8.60
N ASN A 48 4.80 26.07 8.01
CA ASN A 48 4.15 25.04 7.19
C ASN A 48 3.40 24.09 8.12
N TRP A 49 2.07 24.03 7.94
CA TRP A 49 1.19 23.32 8.86
C TRP A 49 0.26 22.35 8.12
N ASP A 50 0.24 21.13 8.62
CA ASP A 50 -0.68 20.08 8.24
C ASP A 50 -1.03 19.22 9.47
N TYR A 51 -2.05 18.36 9.33
CA TYR A 51 -2.48 17.46 10.39
C TYR A 51 -2.63 16.05 9.85
N PHE A 52 -1.69 15.18 10.22
CA PHE A 52 -1.65 13.78 9.80
C PHE A 52 -1.38 12.89 11.01
N PRO A 53 -2.37 12.09 11.45
CA PRO A 53 -2.15 11.07 12.47
C PRO A 53 -1.13 10.01 11.99
N VAL A 54 -0.36 9.45 12.92
CA VAL A 54 0.56 8.33 12.63
C VAL A 54 -0.25 7.15 12.08
N GLY A 55 0.26 6.48 11.05
CA GLY A 55 -0.45 5.42 10.32
C GLY A 55 -1.34 5.90 9.17
N THR A 56 -1.38 7.21 8.89
CA THR A 56 -2.09 7.79 7.74
C THR A 56 -1.12 8.33 6.69
N ASN A 57 -1.62 8.66 5.51
CA ASN A 57 -0.83 9.25 4.43
C ASN A 57 -1.57 10.43 3.77
N TYR A 58 -1.11 10.85 2.58
CA TYR A 58 -1.67 11.97 1.82
C TYR A 58 -3.17 11.83 1.46
N SER A 59 -3.78 10.65 1.60
CA SER A 59 -5.23 10.47 1.41
C SER A 59 -6.05 10.93 2.63
N PHE A 60 -5.44 11.06 3.80
CA PHE A 60 -6.11 11.59 4.98
C PHE A 60 -6.40 13.09 4.81
N SER A 61 -7.64 13.48 5.05
CA SER A 61 -8.07 14.88 5.08
C SER A 61 -8.66 15.21 6.44
N LEU A 62 -8.01 16.14 7.16
CA LEU A 62 -8.56 16.76 8.37
C LEU A 62 -9.93 17.39 8.08
N TRP A 63 -10.06 18.03 6.93
CA TRP A 63 -11.23 18.82 6.56
C TRP A 63 -12.47 17.99 6.25
N ASN A 64 -12.31 16.67 6.08
CA ASN A 64 -13.41 15.72 5.91
C ASN A 64 -13.84 15.05 7.24
N GLN A 65 -13.22 15.42 8.37
CA GLN A 65 -13.61 14.94 9.70
C GLN A 65 -14.80 15.72 10.28
N SER A 66 -15.31 15.30 11.44
CA SER A 66 -16.37 16.03 12.13
C SER A 66 -15.88 17.40 12.62
N ASP A 67 -16.79 18.37 12.74
CA ASP A 67 -16.46 19.71 13.22
C ASP A 67 -15.79 19.68 14.61
N ASP A 68 -16.27 18.84 15.53
CA ASP A 68 -15.67 18.66 16.86
C ASP A 68 -14.23 18.14 16.79
N PHE A 69 -13.93 17.26 15.83
CA PHE A 69 -12.59 16.73 15.63
C PHE A 69 -11.65 17.82 15.12
N ILE A 70 -12.08 18.54 14.08
CA ILE A 70 -11.30 19.62 13.47
C ILE A 70 -11.03 20.71 14.51
N GLN A 71 -12.06 21.13 15.24
CA GLN A 71 -11.93 22.16 16.27
C GLN A 71 -10.90 21.75 17.32
N LYS A 72 -10.99 20.52 17.84
CA LYS A 72 -10.02 20.04 18.85
C LYS A 72 -8.59 19.99 18.30
N ALA A 73 -8.39 19.49 17.08
CA ALA A 73 -7.07 19.44 16.46
C ALA A 73 -6.46 20.85 16.29
N LEU A 74 -7.27 21.82 15.87
CA LEU A 74 -6.88 23.22 15.77
C LEU A 74 -6.58 23.81 17.16
N ASP A 75 -7.41 23.53 18.16
CA ASP A 75 -7.23 24.09 19.50
C ASP A 75 -5.92 23.65 20.15
N ASP A 76 -5.55 22.38 19.96
CA ASP A 76 -4.31 21.81 20.49
C ASP A 76 -3.07 22.42 19.80
N GLU A 77 -3.05 22.53 18.47
CA GLU A 77 -1.86 22.93 17.71
C GLU A 77 -1.73 24.45 17.49
N MET A 78 -2.83 25.16 17.23
CA MET A 78 -2.80 26.63 17.04
C MET A 78 -2.42 27.35 18.34
N SER A 79 -2.73 26.76 19.50
CA SER A 79 -2.28 27.26 20.80
C SER A 79 -0.75 27.26 20.91
N LEU A 80 -0.08 26.21 20.41
CA LEU A 80 1.38 26.12 20.37
C LEU A 80 1.98 27.11 19.37
N LEU A 81 1.40 27.22 18.17
CA LEU A 81 1.85 28.19 17.16
C LEU A 81 1.75 29.64 17.69
N LYS A 82 0.62 30.00 18.31
CA LYS A 82 0.45 31.29 18.97
C LYS A 82 1.47 31.52 20.08
N ASN A 83 1.79 30.47 20.86
CA ASN A 83 2.79 30.52 21.92
C ASN A 83 4.21 30.78 21.41
N MET A 84 4.55 30.34 20.19
CA MET A 84 5.83 30.64 19.53
C MET A 84 5.80 31.90 18.67
N HIS A 85 4.77 32.73 18.81
CA HIS A 85 4.59 33.98 18.05
C HIS A 85 4.51 33.80 16.53
N VAL A 86 4.10 32.61 16.06
CA VAL A 86 3.68 32.41 14.67
C VAL A 86 2.41 33.19 14.44
N ASN A 87 2.38 33.94 13.33
CA ASN A 87 1.24 34.78 12.95
C ASN A 87 0.58 34.34 11.64
N THR A 88 1.17 33.38 10.92
CA THR A 88 0.64 32.89 9.66
C THR A 88 0.92 31.40 9.49
N ILE A 89 -0.01 30.64 8.93
CA ILE A 89 0.20 29.25 8.51
C ILE A 89 0.04 29.10 7.00
N ARG A 90 0.80 28.20 6.40
CA ARG A 90 0.55 27.71 5.05
C ARG A 90 -0.34 26.48 5.15
N VAL A 91 -1.45 26.46 4.40
CA VAL A 91 -2.37 25.32 4.37
C VAL A 91 -2.76 25.04 2.91
N TYR A 92 -2.75 23.77 2.53
CA TYR A 92 -3.26 23.33 1.23
C TYR A 92 -4.77 23.55 1.11
N THR A 93 -5.26 23.68 -0.12
CA THR A 93 -6.69 23.75 -0.41
C THR A 93 -7.46 22.53 0.14
N GLY A 94 -8.72 22.76 0.53
CA GLY A 94 -9.57 21.78 1.21
C GLY A 94 -10.09 22.27 2.56
N ILE A 95 -9.34 23.17 3.21
CA ILE A 95 -9.77 23.88 4.41
C ILE A 95 -10.99 24.76 4.14
N GLN A 96 -12.12 24.50 4.78
CA GLN A 96 -13.31 25.34 4.57
C GLN A 96 -13.10 26.77 5.10
N PRO A 97 -13.68 27.82 4.47
CA PRO A 97 -13.57 29.21 4.93
C PRO A 97 -13.86 29.45 6.42
N LYS A 98 -14.79 28.68 7.00
CA LYS A 98 -15.13 28.76 8.43
C LYS A 98 -13.94 28.45 9.35
N TRP A 99 -13.02 27.58 8.95
CA TRP A 99 -11.86 27.20 9.76
C TRP A 99 -10.72 28.22 9.65
N ILE A 100 -10.54 28.85 8.49
CA ILE A 100 -9.64 30.02 8.35
C ILE A 100 -10.09 31.12 9.31
N ARG A 101 -11.40 31.42 9.32
CA ARG A 101 -11.99 32.38 10.26
C ARG A 101 -11.77 31.96 11.71
N TYR A 102 -12.03 30.69 12.04
CA TYR A 102 -11.84 30.17 13.40
C TYR A 102 -10.40 30.34 13.90
N ILE A 103 -9.41 29.97 13.06
CA ILE A 103 -7.98 30.11 13.38
C ILE A 103 -7.64 31.59 13.61
N TYR A 104 -8.13 32.47 12.74
CA TYR A 104 -7.85 33.90 12.85
C TYR A 104 -8.50 34.54 14.08
N GLU A 105 -9.80 34.32 14.31
CA GLU A 105 -10.53 34.98 15.39
C GLU A 105 -10.11 34.50 16.78
N ASN A 106 -9.74 33.22 16.93
CA ASN A 106 -9.34 32.66 18.23
C ASN A 106 -7.82 32.79 18.50
N TYR A 107 -7.01 32.68 17.45
CA TYR A 107 -5.54 32.61 17.59
C TYR A 107 -4.80 33.83 17.03
N GLY A 108 -5.44 34.64 16.19
CA GLY A 108 -4.79 35.78 15.52
C GLY A 108 -3.83 35.33 14.41
N ILE A 109 -3.98 34.11 13.91
CA ILE A 109 -3.12 33.50 12.90
C ILE A 109 -3.79 33.62 11.53
N TYR A 110 -3.09 34.21 10.56
CA TYR A 110 -3.54 34.31 9.19
C TYR A 110 -3.26 33.02 8.40
N THR A 111 -3.94 32.83 7.27
CA THR A 111 -3.74 31.68 6.39
C THR A 111 -3.25 32.10 5.00
N MET A 112 -2.12 31.55 4.57
CA MET A 112 -1.73 31.49 3.15
C MET A 112 -2.34 30.23 2.54
N LEU A 113 -3.29 30.41 1.62
CA LEU A 113 -4.01 29.30 1.01
C LEU A 113 -3.28 28.78 -0.23
N ASN A 114 -2.85 27.51 -0.20
CA ASN A 114 -1.98 26.94 -1.22
C ASN A 114 -2.69 25.93 -2.12
N HIS A 115 -2.77 26.24 -3.41
CA HIS A 115 -3.26 25.34 -4.45
C HIS A 115 -2.08 24.69 -5.19
N SER A 116 -2.05 23.36 -5.33
CA SER A 116 -0.92 22.62 -5.93
C SER A 116 -0.68 22.95 -7.42
N PHE A 117 -1.70 23.47 -8.10
CA PHE A 117 -1.65 23.94 -9.49
C PHE A 117 -1.11 22.87 -10.45
N GLY A 118 -1.52 21.61 -10.25
CA GLY A 118 -1.13 20.47 -11.07
C GLY A 118 0.20 19.80 -10.70
N ARG A 119 0.85 20.18 -9.58
CA ARG A 119 2.14 19.58 -9.18
C ARG A 119 2.10 18.05 -9.03
N TYR A 120 1.00 17.51 -8.49
CA TYR A 120 0.88 16.10 -8.09
C TYR A 120 -0.03 15.29 -9.04
N GLY A 121 -0.22 15.78 -10.27
CA GLY A 121 -1.07 15.15 -11.28
C GLY A 121 -2.48 15.74 -11.36
N LEU A 122 -3.19 15.42 -12.44
CA LEU A 122 -4.53 15.92 -12.78
C LEU A 122 -5.37 14.81 -13.41
N THR A 123 -6.69 14.82 -13.17
CA THR A 123 -7.64 14.00 -13.93
C THR A 123 -8.12 14.77 -15.16
N LEU A 124 -7.69 14.36 -16.35
CA LEU A 124 -8.04 14.98 -17.64
C LEU A 124 -8.99 14.07 -18.42
N ASP A 125 -10.21 14.54 -18.68
CA ASP A 125 -11.27 13.78 -19.36
C ASP A 125 -11.52 12.37 -18.75
N GLY A 126 -11.44 12.26 -17.42
CA GLY A 126 -11.61 11.00 -16.70
C GLY A 126 -10.35 10.12 -16.57
N ALA A 127 -9.24 10.47 -17.23
CA ALA A 127 -7.98 9.75 -17.10
C ALA A 127 -7.02 10.47 -16.13
N TRP A 128 -6.43 9.73 -15.20
CA TRP A 128 -5.36 10.24 -14.33
C TRP A 128 -4.08 10.50 -15.13
N ALA A 129 -3.58 11.72 -15.06
CA ALA A 129 -2.30 12.15 -15.63
C ALA A 129 -1.35 12.49 -14.47
N PRO A 130 -0.39 11.62 -14.12
CA PRO A 130 0.46 11.81 -12.94
C PRO A 130 1.42 13.00 -13.10
N ASN A 131 1.82 13.32 -14.34
CA ASN A 131 2.67 14.47 -14.66
C ASN A 131 1.86 15.47 -15.50
N THR A 132 1.91 16.73 -15.11
CA THR A 132 1.14 17.81 -15.74
C THR A 132 1.89 18.41 -16.93
N ASP A 133 1.26 18.39 -18.10
CA ASP A 133 1.72 19.12 -19.28
C ASP A 133 1.01 20.47 -19.39
N TYR A 134 1.67 21.55 -18.97
CA TYR A 134 1.11 22.91 -19.00
C TYR A 134 0.89 23.46 -20.41
N SER A 135 1.39 22.81 -21.47
CA SER A 135 1.11 23.19 -22.85
C SER A 135 -0.25 22.68 -23.34
N ASP A 136 -0.84 21.68 -22.66
CA ASP A 136 -2.12 21.09 -23.02
C ASP A 136 -3.28 22.08 -22.74
N PRO A 137 -4.09 22.45 -23.75
CA PRO A 137 -5.24 23.33 -23.56
C PRO A 137 -6.23 22.84 -22.49
N ARG A 138 -6.35 21.52 -22.28
CA ARG A 138 -7.24 20.92 -21.28
C ARG A 138 -6.74 21.16 -19.85
N VAL A 139 -5.41 21.09 -19.65
CA VAL A 139 -4.78 21.44 -18.36
C VAL A 139 -5.03 22.90 -18.05
N ARG A 140 -4.79 23.77 -19.04
CA ARG A 140 -5.05 25.21 -18.91
C ARG A 140 -6.51 25.51 -18.55
N GLU A 141 -7.47 24.88 -19.22
CA GLU A 141 -8.90 25.06 -18.92
C GLU A 141 -9.26 24.62 -17.50
N LEU A 142 -8.79 23.43 -17.08
CA LEU A 142 -9.05 22.88 -15.75
C LEU A 142 -8.46 23.76 -14.64
N LEU A 143 -7.16 24.07 -14.71
CA LEU A 143 -6.48 24.86 -13.68
C LEU A 143 -7.06 26.27 -13.57
N LEU A 144 -7.40 26.92 -14.69
CA LEU A 144 -8.05 28.24 -14.66
C LEU A 144 -9.49 28.18 -14.12
N LYS A 145 -10.18 27.04 -14.23
CA LYS A 145 -11.49 26.85 -13.61
C LYS A 145 -11.35 26.70 -12.10
N GLU A 146 -10.42 25.86 -11.64
CA GLU A 146 -10.17 25.60 -10.21
C GLU A 146 -9.78 26.88 -9.45
N ILE A 147 -8.82 27.65 -9.96
CA ILE A 147 -8.37 28.89 -9.30
C ILE A 147 -9.45 29.98 -9.27
N ARG A 148 -10.35 30.04 -10.27
CA ARG A 148 -11.47 30.99 -10.25
C ARG A 148 -12.48 30.60 -9.19
N GLN A 149 -12.76 29.31 -9.06
CA GLN A 149 -13.61 28.78 -8.00
C GLN A 149 -13.00 29.06 -6.63
N LEU A 150 -11.69 28.82 -6.48
CA LEU A 150 -10.95 29.12 -5.26
C LEU A 150 -11.03 30.61 -4.89
N ALA A 151 -10.74 31.52 -5.82
CA ALA A 151 -10.87 32.96 -5.54
C ALA A 151 -12.30 33.32 -5.15
N GLN A 152 -13.30 32.77 -5.84
CA GLN A 152 -14.71 33.07 -5.58
C GLN A 152 -15.20 32.56 -4.22
N GLU A 153 -14.68 31.43 -3.75
CA GLU A 153 -15.06 30.82 -2.47
C GLU A 153 -14.42 31.55 -1.28
N TYR A 154 -13.16 32.02 -1.41
CA TYR A 154 -12.39 32.48 -0.26
C TYR A 154 -12.26 34.01 -0.13
N LYS A 155 -12.56 34.81 -1.16
CA LYS A 155 -12.30 36.27 -1.20
C LYS A 155 -12.80 37.09 -0.01
N ASP A 156 -13.89 36.66 0.62
CA ASP A 156 -14.53 37.36 1.73
C ASP A 156 -14.23 36.70 3.10
N THR A 157 -13.16 35.91 3.18
CA THR A 157 -12.83 35.10 4.37
C THR A 157 -11.90 35.87 5.32
N PRO A 158 -12.36 36.24 6.53
CA PRO A 158 -11.49 36.85 7.53
C PRO A 158 -10.34 35.93 7.89
N GLY A 159 -9.13 36.46 7.94
CA GLY A 159 -7.92 35.69 8.22
C GLY A 159 -7.19 35.15 6.99
N LEU A 160 -7.76 35.22 5.79
CA LEU A 160 -7.00 34.96 4.57
C LEU A 160 -5.91 36.04 4.40
N LEU A 161 -4.69 35.62 4.09
CA LEU A 161 -3.56 36.53 3.85
C LEU A 161 -3.30 36.76 2.37
N PHE A 162 -3.02 35.69 1.63
CA PHE A 162 -2.86 35.69 0.18
C PHE A 162 -2.95 34.27 -0.38
N TYR A 163 -3.09 34.16 -1.69
CA TYR A 163 -3.13 32.89 -2.40
C TYR A 163 -1.72 32.47 -2.87
N LEU A 164 -1.37 31.20 -2.71
CA LEU A 164 -0.14 30.61 -3.22
C LEU A 164 -0.46 29.57 -4.29
N LEU A 165 0.00 29.82 -5.52
CA LEU A 165 -0.13 28.89 -6.64
C LEU A 165 1.13 28.04 -6.77
N GLY A 166 0.96 26.72 -6.78
CA GLY A 166 2.01 25.74 -6.94
C GLY A 166 2.64 25.27 -5.63
N ASN A 167 3.46 24.23 -5.73
CA ASN A 167 4.47 23.80 -4.77
C ASN A 167 5.65 23.20 -5.56
N GLU A 168 6.65 24.03 -5.90
CA GLU A 168 7.83 23.61 -6.69
C GLU A 168 7.47 22.94 -8.03
N ASN A 169 6.49 23.49 -8.76
CA ASN A 169 6.03 22.95 -10.04
C ASN A 169 7.16 22.87 -11.08
N ASN A 170 8.18 23.71 -10.96
CA ASN A 170 9.39 23.67 -11.78
C ASN A 170 10.22 22.38 -11.55
N TYR A 171 10.24 21.81 -10.34
CA TYR A 171 10.88 20.51 -10.12
C TYR A 171 10.08 19.37 -10.77
N GLY A 172 8.76 19.49 -10.83
CA GLY A 172 7.88 18.58 -11.58
C GLY A 172 8.10 18.60 -13.11
N LEU A 173 8.90 19.52 -13.64
CA LEU A 173 9.35 19.47 -15.03
C LEU A 173 10.47 18.44 -15.26
N PHE A 174 11.14 18.02 -14.17
CA PHE A 174 12.24 17.06 -14.17
C PHE A 174 11.84 15.72 -13.52
N TRP A 175 11.06 15.76 -12.43
CA TRP A 175 10.65 14.56 -11.70
C TRP A 175 9.41 13.91 -12.31
N SER A 176 9.30 12.58 -12.17
CA SER A 176 8.17 11.81 -12.70
C SER A 176 7.12 11.43 -11.64
N GLY A 177 7.30 11.86 -10.38
CA GLY A 177 6.45 11.49 -9.24
C GLY A 177 6.29 12.59 -8.16
N ALA A 178 5.65 12.21 -7.06
CA ALA A 178 5.33 13.09 -5.92
C ALA A 178 6.39 13.08 -4.80
N GLU A 179 7.33 12.12 -4.82
CA GLU A 179 8.49 12.08 -3.91
C GLU A 179 9.58 13.05 -4.38
N THR A 180 10.36 13.59 -3.44
CA THR A 180 11.51 14.46 -3.71
C THR A 180 12.66 13.63 -4.26
N GLU A 181 13.22 14.02 -5.41
CA GLU A 181 14.33 13.34 -6.09
C GLU A 181 15.46 14.32 -6.45
N ASP A 182 16.64 13.81 -6.81
CA ASP A 182 17.73 14.65 -7.30
C ASP A 182 17.34 15.34 -8.64
N ILE A 183 17.72 16.61 -8.81
CA ILE A 183 17.43 17.37 -10.03
C ILE A 183 18.54 17.15 -11.09
N PRO A 184 18.20 16.69 -12.32
CA PRO A 184 19.16 16.63 -13.42
C PRO A 184 19.52 18.04 -13.92
N MET A 185 20.81 18.39 -13.95
CA MET A 185 21.28 19.75 -14.27
C MET A 185 21.30 20.13 -15.76
N GLU A 186 21.09 19.18 -16.68
CA GLU A 186 21.19 19.44 -18.13
C GLU A 186 19.99 18.85 -18.89
N ASP A 187 18.89 19.60 -19.03
CA ASP A 187 17.87 19.28 -20.03
C ASP A 187 17.26 20.55 -20.67
N ARG A 188 17.38 20.66 -22.00
CA ARG A 188 16.89 21.78 -22.81
C ARG A 188 15.38 21.70 -23.10
N GLU A 189 14.75 20.54 -22.94
CA GLU A 189 13.28 20.39 -23.08
C GLU A 189 12.53 21.08 -21.92
N SER A 190 13.10 21.06 -20.71
CA SER A 190 12.51 21.66 -19.51
C SER A 190 12.26 23.17 -19.66
N THR A 191 13.10 23.88 -20.40
CA THR A 191 13.01 25.33 -20.63
C THR A 191 11.75 25.71 -21.40
N HIS A 192 11.39 24.95 -22.45
CA HIS A 192 10.16 25.22 -23.20
C HIS A 192 8.90 24.90 -22.38
N ARG A 193 8.92 23.84 -21.58
CA ARG A 193 7.81 23.50 -20.68
C ARG A 193 7.61 24.54 -19.58
N ALA A 194 8.71 25.10 -19.07
CA ALA A 194 8.69 26.17 -18.08
C ALA A 194 7.96 27.43 -18.59
N GLU A 195 8.16 27.83 -19.86
CA GLU A 195 7.47 28.98 -20.45
C GLU A 195 5.94 28.84 -20.40
N HIS A 196 5.41 27.67 -20.79
CA HIS A 196 3.97 27.39 -20.72
C HIS A 196 3.44 27.46 -19.28
N MET A 197 4.19 26.91 -18.33
CA MET A 197 3.82 26.89 -16.92
C MET A 197 3.78 28.30 -16.32
N TYR A 198 4.83 29.12 -16.47
CA TYR A 198 4.87 30.47 -15.90
C TYR A 198 3.89 31.42 -16.57
N LYS A 199 3.65 31.28 -17.87
CA LYS A 199 2.58 32.01 -18.55
C LYS A 199 1.21 31.69 -17.94
N LEU A 200 0.94 30.41 -17.66
CA LEU A 200 -0.31 29.98 -17.05
C LEU A 200 -0.43 30.44 -15.58
N PHE A 201 0.66 30.49 -14.82
CA PHE A 201 0.68 31.12 -13.50
C PHE A 201 0.24 32.59 -13.56
N ASN A 202 0.75 33.35 -14.55
CA ASN A 202 0.36 34.75 -14.72
C ASN A 202 -1.12 34.89 -15.10
N GLU A 203 -1.59 34.06 -16.04
CA GLU A 203 -3.00 34.06 -16.44
C GLU A 203 -3.93 33.72 -15.27
N ALA A 204 -3.53 32.79 -14.40
CA ALA A 204 -4.25 32.48 -13.18
C ALA A 204 -4.25 33.67 -12.20
N ALA A 205 -3.11 34.33 -11.99
CA ALA A 205 -3.03 35.52 -11.14
C ALA A 205 -3.97 36.64 -11.63
N VAL A 206 -3.99 36.91 -12.94
CA VAL A 206 -4.93 37.88 -13.55
C VAL A 206 -6.39 37.46 -13.32
N ALA A 207 -6.71 36.18 -13.53
CA ALA A 207 -8.07 35.66 -13.37
C ALA A 207 -8.56 35.71 -11.91
N MET A 208 -7.69 35.40 -10.94
CA MET A 208 -8.02 35.50 -9.52
C MET A 208 -8.22 36.94 -9.09
N LYS A 209 -7.35 37.86 -9.52
CA LYS A 209 -7.45 39.29 -9.20
C LYS A 209 -8.69 39.99 -9.73
N ALA A 210 -9.23 39.49 -10.85
CA ALA A 210 -10.51 39.95 -11.37
C ALA A 210 -11.70 39.60 -10.45
N ILE A 211 -11.54 38.59 -9.58
CA ILE A 211 -12.55 38.12 -8.63
C ILE A 211 -12.28 38.68 -7.22
N ASP A 212 -11.02 38.72 -6.82
CA ASP A 212 -10.54 39.19 -5.53
C ASP A 212 -9.37 40.17 -5.69
N SER A 213 -9.66 41.47 -5.53
CA SER A 213 -8.64 42.53 -5.55
C SER A 213 -8.09 42.87 -4.16
N ASN A 214 -8.54 42.18 -3.10
CA ASN A 214 -8.17 42.45 -1.72
C ASN A 214 -7.03 41.57 -1.21
N HIS A 215 -6.71 40.47 -1.90
CA HIS A 215 -5.64 39.56 -1.53
C HIS A 215 -4.60 39.41 -2.66
N PRO A 216 -3.29 39.44 -2.34
CA PRO A 216 -2.23 39.17 -3.30
C PRO A 216 -2.26 37.74 -3.85
N VAL A 217 -1.61 37.55 -4.99
CA VAL A 217 -1.31 36.22 -5.56
C VAL A 217 0.19 36.01 -5.62
N SER A 218 0.65 34.90 -5.03
CA SER A 218 2.02 34.41 -5.05
C SER A 218 2.12 33.13 -5.88
N ILE A 219 3.33 32.83 -6.35
CA ILE A 219 3.72 31.50 -6.85
C ILE A 219 4.65 30.81 -5.85
N CYS A 220 4.80 29.50 -5.94
CA CYS A 220 5.79 28.72 -5.18
C CYS A 220 6.82 28.09 -6.13
N ASN A 221 8.01 28.66 -6.19
CA ASN A 221 9.11 28.19 -7.03
C ASN A 221 10.13 27.38 -6.22
N GLY A 222 10.71 26.33 -6.80
CA GLY A 222 11.86 25.63 -6.24
C GLY A 222 13.16 26.36 -6.58
N ASP A 223 13.80 26.96 -5.56
CA ASP A 223 15.00 27.81 -5.68
C ASP A 223 14.83 28.93 -6.77
N LEU A 224 15.91 29.55 -7.24
CA LEU A 224 15.93 30.62 -8.25
C LEU A 224 15.92 30.09 -9.69
N LEU A 225 15.55 28.83 -9.90
CA LEU A 225 15.49 28.26 -11.25
C LEU A 225 14.47 29.01 -12.10
N PHE A 226 14.83 29.25 -13.37
CA PHE A 226 14.02 29.95 -14.38
C PHE A 226 13.63 31.40 -14.04
N LEU A 227 14.42 32.09 -13.19
CA LEU A 227 14.12 33.46 -12.78
C LEU A 227 13.97 34.45 -13.95
N ASP A 228 14.70 34.21 -15.06
CA ASP A 228 14.58 34.98 -16.30
C ASP A 228 13.20 34.82 -16.96
N ILE A 229 12.67 33.59 -17.02
CA ILE A 229 11.34 33.30 -17.54
C ILE A 229 10.27 33.83 -16.60
N ILE A 230 10.43 33.64 -15.28
CA ILE A 230 9.51 34.19 -14.26
C ILE A 230 9.41 35.69 -14.42
N ASN A 231 10.54 36.39 -14.55
CA ASN A 231 10.53 37.83 -14.77
C ASN A 231 9.77 38.17 -16.05
N ARG A 232 9.97 37.44 -17.15
CA ARG A 232 9.29 37.73 -18.43
C ARG A 232 7.79 37.47 -18.40
N GLU A 233 7.36 36.34 -17.85
CA GLU A 233 5.97 35.84 -17.96
C GLU A 233 5.09 36.23 -16.76
N CYS A 234 5.60 36.24 -15.52
CA CYS A 234 4.81 36.42 -14.29
C CYS A 234 4.63 37.89 -13.86
N LYS A 235 4.24 38.79 -14.76
CA LYS A 235 4.16 40.24 -14.47
C LYS A 235 3.12 40.61 -13.38
N ASP A 236 2.00 39.89 -13.36
CA ASP A 236 0.84 40.10 -12.50
C ASP A 236 0.88 39.31 -11.19
N VAL A 237 1.93 38.51 -10.96
CA VAL A 237 2.20 37.90 -9.65
C VAL A 237 2.71 38.99 -8.70
N ASP A 238 2.14 39.07 -7.49
CA ASP A 238 2.47 40.12 -6.51
C ASP A 238 3.71 39.78 -5.71
N ILE A 239 3.84 38.51 -5.31
CA ILE A 239 4.86 38.02 -4.39
C ILE A 239 5.62 36.89 -5.05
N PHE A 240 6.95 36.92 -4.94
CA PHE A 240 7.79 35.79 -5.30
C PHE A 240 7.91 34.84 -4.10
N GLY A 241 7.10 33.79 -4.10
CA GLY A 241 7.21 32.70 -3.14
C GLY A 241 8.19 31.64 -3.62
N ILE A 242 9.04 31.17 -2.70
CA ILE A 242 10.15 30.28 -3.02
C ILE A 242 10.37 29.25 -1.91
N ASN A 243 10.46 27.98 -2.27
CA ASN A 243 10.99 26.93 -1.40
C ASN A 243 12.50 26.86 -1.60
N VAL A 244 13.26 26.87 -0.50
CA VAL A 244 14.72 26.94 -0.55
C VAL A 244 15.40 26.17 0.58
N TYR A 245 16.35 25.33 0.21
CA TYR A 245 17.14 24.50 1.12
C TYR A 245 18.63 24.68 0.83
N ARG A 246 19.15 25.91 0.98
CA ARG A 246 20.57 26.24 0.70
C ARG A 246 21.52 26.04 1.89
N GLY A 247 21.00 25.54 3.02
CA GLY A 247 21.77 25.37 4.25
C GLY A 247 21.69 26.57 5.19
N ILE A 248 22.80 26.89 5.86
CA ILE A 248 22.83 27.88 6.95
C ILE A 248 22.58 29.33 6.49
N SER A 249 22.76 29.60 5.19
CA SER A 249 22.60 30.91 4.56
C SER A 249 21.81 30.77 3.26
N PHE A 250 21.05 31.82 2.91
CA PHE A 250 20.39 31.91 1.60
C PHE A 250 21.31 32.47 0.52
N THR A 251 22.56 32.80 0.85
CA THR A 251 23.60 33.27 -0.08
C THR A 251 23.15 34.52 -0.87
N ASP A 252 23.02 34.44 -2.19
CA ASP A 252 22.67 35.55 -3.07
C ASP A 252 21.17 35.70 -3.34
N LEU A 253 20.31 34.90 -2.70
CA LEU A 253 18.88 34.78 -3.02
C LEU A 253 18.15 36.12 -3.05
N PHE A 254 18.25 36.89 -1.96
CA PHE A 254 17.52 38.16 -1.83
C PHE A 254 18.04 39.23 -2.79
N ASP A 255 19.35 39.29 -3.00
CA ASP A 255 19.96 40.24 -3.93
C ASP A 255 19.59 39.93 -5.39
N ARG A 256 19.65 38.66 -5.80
CA ARG A 256 19.24 38.23 -7.14
C ARG A 256 17.75 38.46 -7.37
N ALA A 257 16.88 38.06 -6.43
CA ALA A 257 15.46 38.32 -6.54
C ALA A 257 15.13 39.81 -6.67
N ARG A 258 15.83 40.68 -5.93
CA ARG A 258 15.69 42.14 -6.05
C ARG A 258 16.13 42.65 -7.42
N ASN A 259 17.30 42.21 -7.89
CA ASN A 259 17.96 42.77 -9.07
C ASN A 259 17.35 42.23 -10.38
N GLU A 260 16.92 40.96 -10.41
CA GLU A 260 16.46 40.28 -11.62
C GLU A 260 14.94 40.33 -11.79
N TYR A 261 14.15 40.22 -10.71
CA TYR A 261 12.68 40.18 -10.79
C TYR A 261 12.01 41.42 -10.15
N GLY A 262 12.52 41.90 -9.02
CA GLY A 262 12.11 43.16 -8.41
C GLY A 262 10.80 43.12 -7.60
N LYS A 263 10.27 41.93 -7.29
CA LYS A 263 9.10 41.69 -6.44
C LYS A 263 9.49 41.37 -4.99
N PRO A 264 8.58 41.52 -4.00
CA PRO A 264 8.82 41.04 -2.64
C PRO A 264 9.00 39.52 -2.60
N VAL A 265 9.82 39.05 -1.67
CA VAL A 265 10.17 37.63 -1.48
C VAL A 265 9.55 37.13 -0.18
N VAL A 266 8.87 35.99 -0.27
CA VAL A 266 8.47 35.18 0.90
C VAL A 266 9.05 33.78 0.73
N LEU A 267 9.74 33.28 1.75
CA LEU A 267 10.22 31.90 1.72
C LEU A 267 9.06 30.97 2.08
N THR A 268 8.49 30.24 1.12
CA THR A 268 7.31 29.40 1.33
C THR A 268 7.64 28.08 2.02
N GLU A 269 8.88 27.60 1.91
CA GLU A 269 9.49 26.53 2.72
C GLU A 269 10.99 26.79 2.85
N PHE A 270 11.51 26.56 4.05
CA PHE A 270 12.94 26.44 4.32
C PHE A 270 13.13 25.75 5.68
N GLY A 271 14.31 25.18 5.90
CA GLY A 271 14.68 24.62 7.20
C GLY A 271 15.65 23.46 7.03
N THR A 272 15.69 22.59 8.03
CA THR A 272 16.50 21.36 8.03
C THR A 272 15.78 20.29 8.85
N ASP A 273 16.04 19.04 8.53
CA ASP A 273 15.58 17.93 9.34
C ASP A 273 16.37 17.82 10.66
N ALA A 274 15.78 17.10 11.61
CA ALA A 274 16.34 16.84 12.92
C ALA A 274 16.99 15.45 13.00
N PHE A 275 17.55 14.93 11.92
CA PHE A 275 18.27 13.65 11.91
C PHE A 275 19.68 13.84 11.35
N ASN A 276 20.64 13.05 11.81
CA ASN A 276 21.99 13.05 11.26
C ASN A 276 22.19 11.77 10.44
N ALA A 277 22.29 11.92 9.12
CA ALA A 277 22.40 10.78 8.22
C ALA A 277 23.70 9.96 8.42
N LEU A 278 24.75 10.52 9.04
CA LEU A 278 26.01 9.83 9.30
C LEU A 278 26.02 9.09 10.63
N THR A 279 25.64 9.77 11.72
CA THR A 279 25.65 9.17 13.08
C THR A 279 24.41 8.33 13.35
N LYS A 280 23.33 8.50 12.57
CA LYS A 280 22.03 7.88 12.75
C LYS A 280 21.38 8.25 14.09
N GLU A 281 21.51 9.51 14.49
CA GLU A 281 20.96 10.06 15.73
C GLU A 281 20.17 11.34 15.45
N GLU A 282 19.26 11.70 16.36
CA GLU A 282 18.49 12.93 16.26
C GLU A 282 19.39 14.18 16.45
N ALA A 283 19.33 15.10 15.50
CA ALA A 283 20.15 16.30 15.35
C ALA A 283 19.38 17.61 15.67
N GLN A 284 18.55 17.61 16.72
CA GLN A 284 17.70 18.76 17.06
C GLN A 284 18.48 20.07 17.34
N LYS A 285 19.75 19.97 17.75
CA LYS A 285 20.61 21.14 18.00
C LYS A 285 21.00 21.79 16.67
N GLU A 286 21.45 20.99 15.72
CA GLU A 286 21.79 21.40 14.36
C GLU A 286 20.56 21.98 13.68
N GLN A 287 19.38 21.37 13.88
CA GLN A 287 18.11 21.93 13.40
C GLN A 287 17.85 23.35 13.89
N ALA A 288 17.97 23.56 15.20
CA ALA A 288 17.77 24.89 15.79
C ALA A 288 18.80 25.92 15.29
N LEU A 289 20.06 25.52 15.08
CA LEU A 289 21.11 26.41 14.57
C LEU A 289 20.82 26.92 13.16
N TYR A 290 20.44 26.02 12.23
CA TYR A 290 20.13 26.39 10.85
C TYR A 290 18.88 27.26 10.78
N ASN A 291 17.80 26.85 11.46
CA ASN A 291 16.56 27.62 11.49
C ASN A 291 16.75 29.02 12.09
N LEU A 292 17.57 29.17 13.14
CA LEU A 292 17.91 30.48 13.72
C LEU A 292 18.69 31.36 12.75
N ALA A 293 19.68 30.80 12.06
CA ALA A 293 20.50 31.53 11.07
C ALA A 293 19.66 31.96 9.86
N ASN A 294 18.80 31.08 9.37
CA ASN A 294 17.86 31.38 8.28
C ASN A 294 16.91 32.52 8.67
N TRP A 295 16.26 32.46 9.84
CA TRP A 295 15.37 33.54 10.28
C TRP A 295 16.08 34.87 10.49
N LYS A 296 17.35 34.84 10.95
CA LYS A 296 18.19 36.03 11.03
C LYS A 296 18.32 36.69 9.66
N GLU A 297 18.66 35.93 8.62
CA GLU A 297 18.80 36.50 7.27
C GLU A 297 17.48 37.04 6.70
N ILE A 298 16.34 36.39 6.97
CA ILE A 298 15.01 36.90 6.59
C ILE A 298 14.78 38.28 7.21
N TYR A 299 15.06 38.43 8.50
CA TYR A 299 14.88 39.69 9.23
C TYR A 299 15.85 40.77 8.76
N GLU A 300 17.12 40.43 8.52
CA GLU A 300 18.13 41.37 8.03
C GLU A 300 17.81 41.90 6.62
N ASN A 301 17.06 41.14 5.81
CA ASN A 301 16.62 41.52 4.47
C ASN A 301 15.24 42.20 4.42
N ALA A 302 14.62 42.49 5.57
CA ALA A 302 13.37 43.23 5.63
C ALA A 302 13.55 44.71 5.25
N ALA A 303 12.48 45.34 4.78
CA ALA A 303 12.51 46.76 4.40
C ALA A 303 12.86 47.68 5.57
N GLY A 304 13.79 48.61 5.34
CA GLY A 304 14.29 49.56 6.33
C GLY A 304 15.43 49.05 7.23
N ILE A 305 15.88 47.80 7.09
CA ILE A 305 16.92 47.22 7.96
C ILE A 305 18.35 47.45 7.44
N GLY A 306 18.57 47.39 6.12
CA GLY A 306 19.86 47.74 5.51
C GLY A 306 20.47 46.71 4.55
N LYS A 307 19.85 45.55 4.32
CA LYS A 307 20.23 44.61 3.24
C LYS A 307 19.33 44.75 2.00
N ALA A 308 18.88 43.64 1.39
CA ALA A 308 18.15 43.68 0.13
C ALA A 308 16.81 44.43 0.20
N GLY A 309 16.15 44.42 1.38
CA GLY A 309 14.92 45.16 1.63
C GLY A 309 13.69 44.57 0.92
N ASN A 310 13.73 43.31 0.50
CA ASN A 310 12.64 42.65 -0.21
C ASN A 310 12.04 41.44 0.53
N ALA A 311 12.57 41.06 1.69
CA ALA A 311 12.01 39.95 2.47
C ALA A 311 10.74 40.41 3.23
N ILE A 312 9.61 39.76 2.96
CA ILE A 312 8.34 40.00 3.69
C ILE A 312 8.02 38.90 4.71
N GLY A 313 8.93 37.92 4.86
CA GLY A 313 8.90 36.87 5.87
C GLY A 313 9.12 35.49 5.26
N GLY A 314 8.70 34.44 5.98
CA GLY A 314 8.82 33.07 5.49
C GLY A 314 8.07 32.04 6.34
N PHE A 315 8.12 30.78 5.93
CA PHE A 315 7.47 29.64 6.56
C PHE A 315 8.49 28.54 6.84
N THR A 316 8.75 28.27 8.13
CA THR A 316 9.60 27.14 8.51
C THR A 316 8.94 25.83 8.10
N PHE A 317 9.70 24.94 7.48
CA PHE A 317 9.30 23.59 7.11
C PHE A 317 9.91 22.59 8.11
N GLN A 318 9.10 21.91 8.94
CA GLN A 318 7.64 22.06 9.12
C GLN A 318 7.24 21.92 10.58
N PHE A 319 5.95 22.13 10.89
CA PHE A 319 5.52 22.15 12.30
C PHE A 319 5.71 20.82 13.01
N SER A 320 5.27 19.71 12.40
CA SER A 320 5.31 18.37 13.00
C SER A 320 5.94 17.33 12.07
N ASP A 321 6.44 16.22 12.61
CA ASP A 321 7.03 15.14 11.81
C ASP A 321 6.03 14.54 10.79
N GLY A 322 6.53 14.22 9.60
CA GLY A 322 5.74 13.69 8.49
C GLY A 322 6.01 12.20 8.24
N TRP A 323 5.48 11.31 9.08
CA TRP A 323 5.70 9.84 9.08
C TRP A 323 5.23 9.08 7.83
N TRP A 324 4.83 9.81 6.79
CA TRP A 324 4.39 9.26 5.51
C TRP A 324 5.21 9.80 4.34
N LYS A 325 6.20 10.67 4.58
CA LYS A 325 6.89 11.35 3.48
C LYS A 325 7.80 10.40 2.69
N PHE A 326 8.32 9.34 3.32
CA PHE A 326 9.06 8.31 2.61
C PHE A 326 8.16 7.12 2.25
N GLY A 327 8.19 6.67 1.00
CA GLY A 327 7.39 5.55 0.50
C GLY A 327 5.90 5.85 0.33
N GLN A 328 5.36 6.88 1.00
CA GLN A 328 4.02 7.47 0.90
C GLN A 328 2.81 6.58 1.17
N THR A 329 2.93 5.26 1.00
CA THR A 329 1.88 4.26 1.19
C THR A 329 2.38 3.04 1.98
N LYS A 330 3.63 3.08 2.44
CA LYS A 330 4.31 1.98 3.14
C LYS A 330 4.83 2.47 4.48
N SER A 331 4.94 1.55 5.44
CA SER A 331 5.60 1.82 6.74
C SER A 331 5.05 3.03 7.51
N LEU A 332 3.77 3.37 7.34
CA LEU A 332 3.15 4.60 7.88
C LEU A 332 3.12 4.67 9.43
N ASP A 333 3.37 3.54 10.10
CA ASP A 333 3.48 3.37 11.55
C ASP A 333 4.93 3.40 12.06
N ILE A 334 5.89 3.63 11.16
CA ILE A 334 7.33 3.72 11.44
C ILE A 334 7.79 5.14 11.14
N HIS A 335 8.64 5.71 12.00
CA HIS A 335 9.33 6.96 11.68
C HIS A 335 10.61 6.65 10.93
N ASP A 336 10.57 6.75 9.61
CA ASP A 336 11.63 6.29 8.73
C ASP A 336 12.85 7.23 8.76
N ALA A 337 14.04 6.65 8.82
CA ALA A 337 15.33 7.36 8.86
C ALA A 337 16.05 7.34 7.49
N HIS A 338 15.33 7.09 6.40
CA HIS A 338 15.83 7.14 5.03
C HIS A 338 16.01 8.57 4.57
N ALA A 339 17.18 8.86 4.00
CA ALA A 339 17.47 10.12 3.36
C ALA A 339 17.24 9.98 1.85
N SER A 340 16.22 10.65 1.31
CA SER A 340 15.76 10.47 -0.07
C SER A 340 16.59 11.26 -1.09
N TRP A 341 17.26 12.34 -0.68
CA TRP A 341 18.07 13.19 -1.56
C TRP A 341 19.28 13.80 -0.83
N VAL A 342 20.23 14.35 -1.61
CA VAL A 342 21.50 14.91 -1.12
C VAL A 342 21.49 16.43 -1.12
N ASN A 343 22.09 17.04 -0.09
CA ASN A 343 22.26 18.49 -0.02
C ASN A 343 23.56 18.90 0.70
N GLY A 344 24.50 19.45 -0.08
CA GLY A 344 25.78 19.94 0.42
C GLY A 344 25.73 21.22 1.25
N GLY A 345 24.57 21.89 1.35
CA GLY A 345 24.37 23.06 2.22
C GLY A 345 24.34 22.72 3.72
N TYR A 346 24.04 21.46 4.05
CA TYR A 346 23.92 20.96 5.43
C TYR A 346 25.17 20.18 5.83
N LEU A 347 26.25 20.90 6.13
CA LEU A 347 27.59 20.33 6.32
C LEU A 347 27.73 19.42 7.56
N PHE A 348 26.77 19.41 8.48
CA PHE A 348 26.87 18.66 9.74
C PHE A 348 26.71 17.14 9.54
N ASP A 349 26.10 16.72 8.44
CA ASP A 349 25.90 15.32 8.08
C ASP A 349 26.05 15.02 6.57
N TYR A 350 26.55 15.99 5.81
CA TYR A 350 26.88 15.79 4.40
C TYR A 350 28.13 14.90 4.22
N ALA A 351 28.02 13.90 3.35
CA ALA A 351 29.16 13.15 2.84
C ALA A 351 29.05 13.01 1.30
N PRO A 352 30.15 13.21 0.54
CA PRO A 352 30.11 13.08 -0.91
C PRO A 352 29.57 11.73 -1.39
N GLY A 353 28.53 11.75 -2.22
CA GLY A 353 27.88 10.56 -2.76
C GLY A 353 26.89 9.87 -1.81
N GLU A 354 26.55 10.50 -0.69
CA GLU A 354 25.53 10.02 0.26
C GLU A 354 24.39 11.04 0.39
N ASN A 355 23.16 10.54 0.47
CA ASN A 355 21.99 11.36 0.77
C ASN A 355 21.97 11.73 2.27
N ASN A 356 21.51 12.93 2.58
CA ASN A 356 21.44 13.43 3.97
C ASN A 356 20.12 14.11 4.34
N MET A 357 19.14 14.22 3.44
CA MET A 357 17.87 14.88 3.74
C MET A 357 16.78 13.88 4.14
N ASN A 358 16.43 13.85 5.43
CA ASN A 358 15.45 12.94 6.02
C ASN A 358 14.05 13.59 6.10
N GLU A 359 13.24 13.44 5.05
CA GLU A 359 11.93 14.12 4.89
C GLU A 359 10.97 13.96 6.08
N GLU A 360 10.93 12.79 6.73
CA GLU A 360 10.03 12.58 7.87
C GLU A 360 10.44 13.33 9.16
N TRP A 361 11.67 13.86 9.20
CA TRP A 361 12.31 14.44 10.38
C TRP A 361 12.39 15.97 10.35
N PHE A 362 11.74 16.64 9.39
CA PHE A 362 11.67 18.11 9.30
C PHE A 362 10.83 18.79 10.38
N GLY A 363 10.05 18.05 11.17
CA GLY A 363 9.23 18.62 12.22
C GLY A 363 10.06 19.40 13.24
N ILE A 364 9.62 20.60 13.62
CA ILE A 364 10.14 21.28 14.83
C ILE A 364 9.46 20.75 16.11
N CYS A 365 8.41 19.94 15.96
CA CYS A 365 7.75 19.17 17.00
C CYS A 365 7.72 17.69 16.61
N ALA A 366 8.14 16.83 17.52
CA ALA A 366 8.05 15.39 17.34
C ALA A 366 6.64 14.87 17.68
N LYS A 367 6.17 13.83 16.98
CA LYS A 367 4.86 13.23 17.23
C LYS A 367 4.91 12.13 18.30
N GLY A 368 3.90 12.12 19.17
CA GLY A 368 3.56 10.99 20.04
C GLY A 368 2.67 9.96 19.35
N PRO A 369 2.34 8.86 20.05
CA PRO A 369 1.39 7.87 19.55
C PRO A 369 0.03 8.49 19.24
N THR A 370 -0.57 8.06 18.14
CA THR A 370 -1.94 8.44 17.78
C THR A 370 -2.93 7.59 18.58
N ASN A 371 -3.87 8.24 19.27
CA ASN A 371 -4.91 7.56 20.02
C ASN A 371 -6.04 7.07 19.10
N ALA A 372 -6.95 6.25 19.64
CA ALA A 372 -8.05 5.64 18.87
C ALA A 372 -9.00 6.64 18.19
N LYS A 373 -9.00 7.92 18.61
CA LYS A 373 -9.80 8.98 17.98
C LYS A 373 -9.06 9.70 16.86
N GLY A 374 -7.76 9.45 16.67
CA GLY A 374 -6.93 10.13 15.67
C GLY A 374 -6.16 11.34 16.20
N PHE A 375 -6.12 11.58 17.52
CA PHE A 375 -5.33 12.67 18.11
C PHE A 375 -3.99 12.18 18.64
N TYR A 376 -3.00 13.06 18.69
CA TYR A 376 -1.66 12.79 19.21
C TYR A 376 -1.12 14.00 19.98
N THR A 377 -0.15 13.76 20.85
CA THR A 377 0.60 14.82 21.56
C THR A 377 1.81 15.22 20.73
N LEU A 378 2.10 16.53 20.67
CA LEU A 378 3.33 17.07 20.08
C LEU A 378 4.37 17.38 21.15
N TYR A 379 5.62 17.07 20.87
CA TYR A 379 6.78 17.32 21.73
C TYR A 379 7.71 18.33 21.05
N PRO A 380 7.76 19.59 21.51
CA PRO A 380 8.63 20.60 20.93
C PRO A 380 10.11 20.23 20.95
N ARG A 381 10.81 20.42 19.83
CA ARG A 381 12.29 20.31 19.74
C ARG A 381 12.97 21.63 20.08
N ALA A 382 14.30 21.62 20.18
CA ALA A 382 15.09 22.82 20.41
C ALA A 382 14.74 23.97 19.44
N SER A 383 14.45 23.65 18.17
CA SER A 383 14.07 24.66 17.18
C SER A 383 12.79 25.41 17.56
N TYR A 384 11.78 24.76 18.16
CA TYR A 384 10.56 25.45 18.62
C TYR A 384 10.89 26.55 19.62
N TYR A 385 11.69 26.24 20.63
CA TYR A 385 12.08 27.17 21.69
C TYR A 385 12.95 28.32 21.17
N THR A 386 13.87 28.00 20.26
CA THR A 386 14.75 28.99 19.62
C THR A 386 13.95 29.97 18.77
N LEU A 387 13.00 29.48 17.96
CA LEU A 387 12.16 30.33 17.12
C LEU A 387 11.14 31.15 17.94
N LYS A 388 10.64 30.59 19.03
CA LYS A 388 9.81 31.35 19.99
C LYS A 388 10.53 32.59 20.50
N GLU A 389 11.83 32.50 20.80
CA GLU A 389 12.63 33.66 21.22
C GLU A 389 12.93 34.59 20.02
N ALA A 390 13.24 34.04 18.84
CA ALA A 390 13.50 34.82 17.63
C ALA A 390 12.30 35.71 17.24
N HIS A 391 11.08 35.16 17.28
CA HIS A 391 9.86 35.85 16.85
C HIS A 391 9.32 36.91 17.82
N GLN A 392 9.98 37.12 18.97
CA GLN A 392 9.63 38.24 19.87
C GLN A 392 9.97 39.61 19.27
N LEU A 393 10.93 39.66 18.35
CA LEU A 393 11.31 40.88 17.66
C LEU A 393 10.43 41.10 16.42
N ASN A 394 9.86 42.30 16.29
CA ASN A 394 9.20 42.75 15.07
C ASN A 394 10.14 43.68 14.28
N PRO A 395 10.61 43.28 13.07
CA PRO A 395 11.50 44.09 12.24
C PRO A 395 10.94 45.46 11.85
N TYR A 396 9.62 45.63 11.85
CA TYR A 396 8.96 46.90 11.49
C TYR A 396 8.64 47.77 12.70
N ALA A 397 9.01 47.37 13.92
CA ALA A 397 8.85 48.21 15.09
C ALA A 397 9.78 49.44 15.03
N GLY A 398 9.32 50.58 15.55
CA GLY A 398 10.10 51.82 15.55
C GLY A 398 11.42 51.67 16.29
N GLY A 399 12.52 52.09 15.66
CA GLY A 399 13.87 52.05 16.24
C GLY A 399 14.64 50.74 16.02
N VAL A 400 14.07 49.75 15.35
CA VAL A 400 14.80 48.52 14.98
C VAL A 400 15.76 48.80 13.82
N THR A 401 17.03 48.46 14.01
CA THR A 401 18.07 48.57 12.98
C THR A 401 18.69 47.19 12.72
N LEU A 402 19.59 47.10 11.73
CA LEU A 402 20.40 45.90 11.50
C LEU A 402 21.15 45.46 12.77
N GLU A 403 21.71 46.41 13.52
CA GLU A 403 22.41 46.13 14.78
C GLU A 403 21.45 45.54 15.82
N THR A 404 20.24 46.09 15.95
CA THR A 404 19.21 45.54 16.86
C THR A 404 18.88 44.08 16.53
N ILE A 405 18.69 43.75 15.25
CA ILE A 405 18.41 42.37 14.81
C ILE A 405 19.60 41.47 15.11
N GLN A 406 20.82 41.91 14.81
CA GLN A 406 22.02 41.12 15.07
C GLN A 406 22.23 40.85 16.55
N THR A 407 22.03 41.86 17.41
CA THR A 407 22.11 41.70 18.87
C THR A 407 21.05 40.74 19.39
N HIS A 408 19.80 40.86 18.93
CA HIS A 408 18.71 39.95 19.31
C HIS A 408 19.04 38.50 18.98
N PHE A 409 19.35 38.21 17.71
CA PHE A 409 19.61 36.85 17.26
C PHE A 409 20.90 36.26 17.83
N ASN A 410 21.96 37.04 18.00
CA ASN A 410 23.21 36.58 18.62
C ASN A 410 23.03 36.31 20.13
N GLY A 411 22.03 36.92 20.77
CA GLY A 411 21.71 36.69 22.18
C GLY A 411 21.02 35.35 22.45
N ILE A 412 20.35 34.76 21.44
CA ILE A 412 19.59 33.52 21.58
C ILE A 412 20.54 32.32 21.74
N GLN A 413 20.44 31.62 22.86
CA GLN A 413 21.30 30.47 23.18
C GLN A 413 20.61 29.16 22.80
N VAL A 414 21.02 28.56 21.67
CA VAL A 414 20.48 27.26 21.21
C VAL A 414 20.67 26.16 22.27
N VAL A 415 21.75 26.20 23.05
CA VAL A 415 22.00 25.21 24.12
C VAL A 415 20.90 25.25 25.20
N GLU A 416 20.38 26.42 25.57
CA GLU A 416 19.27 26.53 26.52
C GLU A 416 17.99 25.94 25.93
N SER A 417 17.74 26.15 24.64
CA SER A 417 16.62 25.54 23.93
C SER A 417 16.70 24.02 23.90
N VAL A 418 17.89 23.46 23.71
CA VAL A 418 18.13 22.01 23.81
C VAL A 418 17.86 21.51 25.24
N LEU A 419 18.25 22.26 26.27
CA LEU A 419 17.96 21.88 27.66
C LEU A 419 16.45 21.90 27.97
N LYS A 420 15.69 22.87 27.45
CA LYS A 420 14.22 22.91 27.55
C LYS A 420 13.61 21.68 26.85
N ALA A 421 14.02 21.42 25.60
CA ALA A 421 13.53 20.30 24.80
C ALA A 421 13.90 18.91 25.37
N ARG A 422 14.92 18.79 26.22
CA ARG A 422 15.22 17.51 26.92
C ARG A 422 14.09 17.04 27.83
N GLY A 423 13.33 17.97 28.43
CA GLY A 423 12.16 17.62 29.23
C GLY A 423 11.07 16.97 28.36
N ASP A 424 10.76 17.58 27.22
CA ASP A 424 9.78 17.07 26.26
C ASP A 424 10.25 15.77 25.61
N LYS A 425 11.53 15.68 25.25
CA LYS A 425 12.14 14.44 24.76
C LYS A 425 12.09 13.34 25.82
N GLY A 426 12.36 13.64 27.07
CA GLY A 426 12.23 12.67 28.17
C GLY A 426 10.78 12.18 28.34
N ALA A 427 9.80 13.06 28.17
CA ALA A 427 8.37 12.70 28.18
C ALA A 427 8.01 11.86 26.94
N GLN A 428 8.46 12.24 25.75
CA GLN A 428 8.27 11.48 24.52
C GLN A 428 8.92 10.09 24.61
N ASP A 429 10.16 10.01 25.08
CA ASP A 429 10.88 8.76 25.29
C ASP A 429 10.21 7.92 26.38
N SER A 430 9.59 8.55 27.39
CA SER A 430 8.75 7.89 28.40
C SER A 430 7.42 7.39 27.85
N GLU A 431 6.90 7.99 26.77
CA GLU A 431 5.74 7.47 26.04
C GLU A 431 6.15 6.42 24.99
N LYS A 432 7.38 6.49 24.46
CA LYS A 432 7.95 5.55 23.47
C LYS A 432 8.64 4.31 24.07
N VAL A 433 9.01 4.31 25.36
CA VAL A 433 9.77 3.25 26.11
C VAL A 433 9.57 1.87 25.48
N LYS A 434 10.54 1.22 24.82
CA LYS A 434 11.98 1.08 25.04
C LYS A 434 12.59 0.58 23.72
N LYS A 435 13.92 0.45 23.63
CA LYS A 435 14.62 -0.43 22.66
C LYS A 435 14.00 -1.83 22.53
N ILE A 436 13.16 -2.23 23.48
CA ILE A 436 12.29 -3.39 23.45
C ILE A 436 10.88 -2.93 23.86
N SER A 437 9.87 -3.17 23.03
CA SER A 437 8.46 -2.87 23.31
C SER A 437 7.58 -4.09 23.06
N LEU A 438 6.37 -4.08 23.59
CA LEU A 438 5.39 -5.13 23.33
C LEU A 438 4.70 -4.80 22.00
N SER A 439 5.01 -5.57 20.95
CA SER A 439 4.35 -5.39 19.64
C SER A 439 2.93 -5.95 19.65
N ARG A 440 2.69 -7.03 20.40
CA ARG A 440 1.38 -7.65 20.51
C ARG A 440 1.13 -8.19 21.90
N LEU A 441 -0.06 -7.92 22.44
CA LEU A 441 -0.60 -8.68 23.56
C LEU A 441 -2.06 -8.92 23.28
N SER A 442 -2.38 -10.14 22.88
CA SER A 442 -3.74 -10.48 22.53
C SER A 442 -4.22 -11.80 23.12
N ALA A 443 -5.51 -11.86 23.43
CA ALA A 443 -6.20 -13.05 23.87
C ALA A 443 -7.46 -13.23 23.03
N GLN A 444 -7.71 -14.46 22.60
CA GLN A 444 -8.89 -14.85 21.83
C GLN A 444 -9.62 -15.95 22.58
N PHE A 445 -10.84 -15.65 22.98
CA PHE A 445 -11.76 -16.60 23.59
C PHE A 445 -12.89 -16.85 22.61
N THR A 446 -13.10 -18.11 22.24
CA THR A 446 -14.17 -18.48 21.30
C THR A 446 -14.98 -19.62 21.89
N THR A 447 -16.30 -19.54 21.82
CA THR A 447 -17.22 -20.62 22.17
C THR A 447 -17.93 -21.10 20.92
N PHE A 448 -18.06 -22.41 20.79
CA PHE A 448 -18.71 -23.07 19.66
C PHE A 448 -19.95 -23.80 20.15
N ASN A 449 -21.02 -23.71 19.40
CA ASN A 449 -22.17 -24.60 19.51
C ASN A 449 -22.48 -25.17 18.13
N THR A 450 -22.35 -26.48 17.98
CA THR A 450 -22.53 -27.17 16.69
C THR A 450 -23.67 -28.14 16.71
N GLY A 451 -24.31 -28.31 15.56
CA GLY A 451 -25.41 -29.25 15.39
C GLY A 451 -25.65 -29.59 13.93
N GLY A 452 -26.60 -30.48 13.70
CA GLY A 452 -26.98 -30.89 12.36
C GLY A 452 -27.79 -32.17 12.36
N SER A 453 -28.17 -32.62 11.16
CA SER A 453 -28.93 -33.84 10.93
C SER A 453 -28.40 -34.59 9.72
N LEU A 454 -28.46 -35.94 9.78
CA LEU A 454 -27.93 -36.84 8.75
C LEU A 454 -26.43 -36.60 8.50
N ILE A 455 -25.69 -36.48 9.60
CA ILE A 455 -24.25 -36.22 9.60
C ILE A 455 -23.48 -37.30 10.35
N SER A 456 -22.23 -37.54 9.95
CA SER A 456 -21.34 -38.49 10.59
C SER A 456 -20.79 -38.02 11.94
N THR A 457 -20.95 -36.74 12.28
CA THR A 457 -20.51 -36.19 13.58
C THR A 457 -21.39 -36.73 14.70
N PRO A 458 -20.82 -37.41 15.71
CA PRO A 458 -21.60 -38.01 16.79
C PRO A 458 -22.09 -36.95 17.79
N LYS A 459 -23.13 -37.29 18.57
CA LYS A 459 -23.61 -36.41 19.65
C LYS A 459 -22.57 -36.24 20.75
N ASP A 460 -21.92 -37.34 21.14
CA ASP A 460 -20.89 -37.39 22.18
C ASP A 460 -19.58 -37.95 21.62
N PRO A 461 -18.40 -37.59 22.19
CA PRO A 461 -17.12 -38.14 21.76
C PRO A 461 -17.07 -39.66 21.84
N VAL A 462 -16.66 -40.31 20.76
CA VAL A 462 -16.46 -41.76 20.69
C VAL A 462 -15.04 -42.10 21.15
N PRO A 463 -14.84 -42.90 22.22
CA PRO A 463 -13.51 -43.26 22.70
C PRO A 463 -12.64 -43.92 21.63
N GLY A 464 -11.39 -43.47 21.50
CA GLY A 464 -10.44 -44.01 20.52
C GLY A 464 -10.64 -43.52 19.08
N ASN A 465 -11.71 -42.78 18.78
CA ASN A 465 -11.91 -42.15 17.48
C ASN A 465 -11.18 -40.79 17.42
N THR A 466 -10.40 -40.57 16.37
CA THR A 466 -9.62 -39.34 16.14
C THR A 466 -10.20 -38.44 15.05
N THR A 467 -11.41 -38.72 14.56
CA THR A 467 -12.11 -37.88 13.58
C THR A 467 -12.69 -36.62 14.21
N TYR A 468 -12.58 -35.49 13.49
CA TYR A 468 -13.18 -34.21 13.87
C TYR A 468 -14.21 -33.77 12.81
N PRO A 469 -15.28 -33.05 13.18
CA PRO A 469 -15.71 -32.72 14.54
C PRO A 469 -16.06 -33.97 15.34
N ASN A 470 -15.66 -34.03 16.62
CA ASN A 470 -15.79 -35.25 17.42
C ASN A 470 -17.04 -35.33 18.30
N LYS A 471 -17.81 -34.25 18.41
CA LYS A 471 -19.08 -34.15 19.14
C LYS A 471 -19.94 -33.02 18.59
N LEU A 472 -21.23 -33.03 18.93
CA LEU A 472 -22.13 -31.88 18.76
C LEU A 472 -22.27 -31.12 20.08
N GLY A 473 -22.88 -29.93 20.05
CA GLY A 473 -23.12 -29.10 21.23
C GLY A 473 -21.96 -28.16 21.52
N PHE A 474 -21.68 -27.89 22.80
CA PHE A 474 -20.76 -26.85 23.22
C PHE A 474 -19.29 -27.27 23.32
N ASP A 475 -18.41 -26.35 22.93
CA ASP A 475 -16.96 -26.42 23.15
C ASP A 475 -16.35 -25.01 23.16
N GLN A 476 -15.05 -24.91 23.49
CA GLN A 476 -14.36 -23.62 23.59
C GLN A 476 -12.92 -23.67 23.08
N LEU A 477 -12.39 -22.49 22.72
CA LEU A 477 -11.03 -22.27 22.25
C LEU A 477 -10.43 -21.06 22.97
N GLN A 478 -9.18 -21.18 23.39
CA GLN A 478 -8.42 -20.12 24.05
C GLN A 478 -7.02 -20.00 23.40
N SER A 479 -6.73 -18.85 22.81
CA SER A 479 -5.47 -18.60 22.08
C SER A 479 -4.88 -17.25 22.51
N PHE A 480 -3.61 -17.23 22.88
CA PHE A 480 -2.91 -16.04 23.39
C PHE A 480 -1.70 -15.73 22.53
N TYR A 481 -1.45 -14.45 22.24
CA TYR A 481 -0.28 -14.02 21.46
C TYR A 481 0.50 -12.96 22.23
N ILE A 482 1.81 -13.14 22.31
CA ILE A 482 2.76 -12.20 22.91
C ILE A 482 3.81 -11.87 21.85
N GLY A 483 3.85 -10.61 21.44
CA GLY A 483 4.81 -10.07 20.49
C GLY A 483 5.76 -9.12 21.16
N VAL A 484 7.06 -9.25 20.86
CA VAL A 484 8.10 -8.35 21.32
C VAL A 484 8.79 -7.74 20.10
N GLU A 485 8.87 -6.42 20.07
CA GLU A 485 9.62 -5.65 19.07
C GLU A 485 10.88 -5.06 19.72
N ALA A 486 12.02 -5.20 19.05
CA ALA A 486 13.29 -4.63 19.45
C ALA A 486 13.80 -3.62 18.40
N ASN A 487 14.13 -2.42 18.85
CA ASN A 487 14.72 -1.32 18.08
C ASN A 487 16.01 -0.82 18.79
N PRO A 488 17.09 -1.63 18.82
CA PRO A 488 18.33 -1.29 19.52
C PRO A 488 19.07 -0.06 18.94
N ALA A 489 18.86 0.23 17.65
CA ALA A 489 19.38 1.37 16.91
C ALA A 489 18.36 1.84 15.84
N PRO A 490 18.36 3.11 15.40
CA PRO A 490 17.38 3.62 14.43
C PRO A 490 17.37 2.92 13.07
N ASN A 491 18.44 2.19 12.74
CA ASN A 491 18.59 1.47 11.48
C ASN A 491 18.40 -0.06 11.62
N PHE A 492 17.96 -0.55 12.77
CA PHE A 492 17.67 -1.97 13.00
C PHE A 492 16.37 -2.16 13.79
N ARG A 493 15.48 -2.99 13.25
CA ARG A 493 14.22 -3.40 13.87
C ARG A 493 14.08 -4.91 13.81
N ALA A 494 13.53 -5.52 14.86
CA ALA A 494 13.17 -6.93 14.87
C ALA A 494 11.87 -7.15 15.63
N ASN A 495 11.05 -8.10 15.20
CA ASN A 495 9.80 -8.47 15.83
C ASN A 495 9.68 -10.00 15.90
N VAL A 496 9.23 -10.51 17.03
CA VAL A 496 8.90 -11.93 17.21
C VAL A 496 7.58 -12.03 17.95
N GLU A 497 6.64 -12.79 17.39
CA GLU A 497 5.39 -13.17 18.07
C GLU A 497 5.40 -14.63 18.46
N VAL A 498 4.91 -14.92 19.66
CA VAL A 498 4.73 -16.27 20.22
C VAL A 498 3.24 -16.49 20.45
N ASN A 499 2.71 -17.60 19.94
CA ASN A 499 1.35 -18.05 20.26
C ASN A 499 1.38 -19.13 21.34
N ILE A 500 0.43 -19.03 22.28
CA ILE A 500 0.27 -19.90 23.43
C ILE A 500 -1.18 -20.40 23.46
N LEU A 501 -1.36 -21.71 23.56
CA LEU A 501 -2.67 -22.37 23.50
C LEU A 501 -3.20 -22.76 24.89
N GLY A 502 -4.39 -22.25 25.22
CA GLY A 502 -5.26 -22.78 26.27
C GLY A 502 -6.12 -23.92 25.72
N ASP A 503 -7.41 -23.96 26.02
CA ASP A 503 -8.27 -25.03 25.49
C ASP A 503 -8.37 -25.01 23.96
N VAL A 504 -8.45 -26.19 23.31
CA VAL A 504 -8.52 -26.33 21.85
C VAL A 504 -9.80 -27.08 21.47
N ALA A 505 -10.72 -26.37 20.81
CA ALA A 505 -12.01 -26.93 20.42
C ALA A 505 -11.86 -28.11 19.43
N GLN A 506 -12.72 -29.11 19.61
CA GLN A 506 -12.76 -30.35 18.85
C GLN A 506 -14.07 -30.54 18.07
N ASN A 507 -15.07 -29.70 18.34
CA ASN A 507 -16.35 -29.68 17.63
C ASN A 507 -16.53 -28.66 16.46
N PRO A 508 -15.59 -27.76 16.08
CA PRO A 508 -15.86 -26.83 14.98
C PRO A 508 -16.06 -27.53 13.64
N ILE A 509 -17.07 -27.12 12.85
CA ILE A 509 -17.40 -27.76 11.55
C ILE A 509 -16.32 -27.50 10.49
N ASP A 510 -15.63 -26.36 10.62
CA ASP A 510 -14.42 -26.04 9.89
C ASP A 510 -13.23 -26.56 10.69
N GLN A 511 -12.92 -27.83 10.45
CA GLN A 511 -12.05 -28.63 11.30
C GLN A 511 -10.56 -28.31 11.22
N ILE A 512 -10.10 -27.51 10.26
CA ILE A 512 -8.70 -27.10 10.04
C ILE A 512 -8.52 -25.60 10.35
N PHE A 513 -7.73 -25.31 11.38
CA PHE A 513 -7.36 -23.98 11.87
C PHE A 513 -6.06 -24.05 12.68
N TYR A 514 -5.44 -22.90 12.94
CA TYR A 514 -4.08 -22.80 13.49
C TYR A 514 -3.87 -23.52 14.83
N GLU A 515 -4.84 -23.41 15.74
CA GLU A 515 -4.75 -23.99 17.09
C GLU A 515 -4.88 -25.52 17.14
N ASN A 516 -5.21 -26.17 16.01
CA ASN A 516 -5.33 -27.63 15.94
C ASN A 516 -4.07 -28.40 16.29
N ARG A 517 -2.90 -27.78 16.15
CA ARG A 517 -1.63 -28.38 16.58
C ARG A 517 -1.61 -28.75 18.06
N GLY A 518 -2.47 -28.12 18.87
CA GLY A 518 -2.67 -28.44 20.28
C GLY A 518 -3.65 -29.58 20.55
N ARG A 519 -4.27 -30.19 19.53
CA ARG A 519 -5.21 -31.32 19.70
C ARG A 519 -4.49 -32.56 20.27
N PRO A 520 -5.18 -33.40 21.04
CA PRO A 520 -4.61 -34.64 21.54
C PRO A 520 -4.17 -35.57 20.42
N VAL A 521 -2.97 -36.14 20.55
CA VAL A 521 -2.42 -37.14 19.61
C VAL A 521 -2.26 -38.47 20.32
N VAL A 522 -2.67 -39.56 19.67
CA VAL A 522 -2.46 -40.92 20.18
C VAL A 522 -1.17 -41.47 19.58
N VAL A 523 -0.20 -41.80 20.42
CA VAL A 523 1.06 -42.45 20.01
C VAL A 523 1.07 -43.90 20.48
N LYS A 524 1.54 -44.81 19.63
CA LYS A 524 1.74 -46.23 20.00
C LYS A 524 3.04 -46.36 20.79
N GLY A 525 2.94 -46.70 22.08
CA GLY A 525 4.09 -47.04 22.93
C GLY A 525 4.22 -48.55 23.15
N GLU A 526 5.35 -48.98 23.74
CA GLU A 526 5.62 -50.40 24.05
C GLU A 526 4.58 -51.04 24.99
N ASN A 527 3.89 -50.22 25.80
CA ASN A 527 2.85 -50.63 26.74
C ASN A 527 1.41 -50.30 26.27
N GLY A 528 1.21 -50.02 24.97
CA GLY A 528 -0.08 -49.66 24.38
C GLY A 528 -0.21 -48.21 23.92
N ASN A 529 -1.41 -47.80 23.53
CA ASN A 529 -1.69 -46.44 23.03
C ASN A 529 -1.61 -45.40 24.17
N LEU A 530 -0.70 -44.43 24.06
CA LEU A 530 -0.59 -43.29 24.95
C LEU A 530 -1.23 -42.06 24.28
N THR A 531 -2.17 -41.40 24.95
CA THR A 531 -2.76 -40.14 24.46
C THR A 531 -2.00 -38.95 25.03
N LEU A 532 -1.31 -38.21 24.18
CA LEU A 532 -0.65 -36.95 24.52
C LEU A 532 -1.69 -35.82 24.42
N LYS A 533 -2.18 -35.32 25.55
CA LYS A 533 -3.24 -34.29 25.62
C LYS A 533 -2.76 -32.84 25.42
N SER A 534 -1.44 -32.61 25.48
CA SER A 534 -0.82 -31.29 25.44
C SER A 534 0.47 -31.34 24.63
N VAL A 535 0.35 -31.17 23.32
CA VAL A 535 1.47 -31.10 22.38
C VAL A 535 1.45 -29.71 21.74
N ASP A 536 2.61 -29.15 21.42
CA ASP A 536 2.76 -27.92 20.61
C ASP A 536 1.92 -26.70 21.07
N ARG A 537 1.78 -26.54 22.39
CA ARG A 537 1.00 -25.45 22.99
C ARG A 537 1.70 -24.09 22.96
N VAL A 538 3.00 -24.03 22.62
CA VAL A 538 3.78 -22.79 22.52
C VAL A 538 4.59 -22.85 21.23
N GLN A 539 4.39 -21.90 20.33
CA GLN A 539 5.09 -21.83 19.06
C GLN A 539 5.40 -20.38 18.70
N VAL A 540 6.53 -20.14 18.04
CA VAL A 540 6.77 -18.86 17.35
C VAL A 540 5.72 -18.75 16.23
N TYR A 541 4.86 -17.73 16.33
CA TYR A 541 3.79 -17.47 15.38
C TYR A 541 4.33 -16.85 14.09
N ASN A 542 5.12 -15.79 14.22
CA ASN A 542 5.83 -15.14 13.13
C ASN A 542 7.08 -14.42 13.67
N ALA A 543 7.97 -14.05 12.76
CA ALA A 543 9.10 -13.18 13.06
C ALA A 543 9.49 -12.36 11.83
N SER A 544 10.07 -11.20 12.06
CA SER A 544 10.66 -10.35 11.02
C SER A 544 11.82 -9.53 11.58
N TYR A 545 12.73 -9.11 10.70
CA TYR A 545 13.75 -8.13 11.06
C TYR A 545 14.15 -7.30 9.84
N GLU A 546 14.54 -6.06 10.08
CA GLU A 546 14.98 -5.10 9.08
C GLU A 546 16.28 -4.47 9.56
N TRP A 547 17.28 -4.43 8.68
CA TRP A 547 18.56 -3.80 8.95
C TRP A 547 18.98 -2.93 7.76
N ASN A 548 18.88 -1.62 7.95
CA ASN A 548 19.38 -0.61 7.02
C ASN A 548 20.86 -0.34 7.30
N HIS A 549 21.73 -1.04 6.58
CA HIS A 549 23.17 -0.89 6.69
C HIS A 549 23.73 -0.02 5.55
N LYS A 550 24.92 0.56 5.75
CA LYS A 550 25.56 1.42 4.72
C LYS A 550 25.81 0.71 3.38
N LEU A 551 25.93 -0.62 3.38
CA LEU A 551 26.22 -1.44 2.19
C LEU A 551 25.03 -2.28 1.72
N PHE A 552 23.97 -2.40 2.51
CA PHE A 552 22.81 -3.22 2.16
C PHE A 552 21.59 -2.87 3.00
N ASP A 553 20.40 -3.16 2.50
CA ASP A 553 19.18 -3.36 3.29
C ASP A 553 18.93 -4.86 3.41
N LEU A 554 18.70 -5.35 4.64
CA LEU A 554 18.43 -6.76 4.90
C LEU A 554 17.05 -6.88 5.55
N THR A 555 16.17 -7.67 4.95
CA THR A 555 14.82 -7.96 5.44
C THR A 555 14.67 -9.47 5.65
N GLY A 556 14.51 -9.90 6.89
CA GLY A 556 14.22 -11.28 7.25
C GLY A 556 12.76 -11.50 7.56
N PHE A 557 12.25 -12.67 7.22
CA PHE A 557 10.85 -13.03 7.38
C PHE A 557 10.66 -14.51 7.75
N TYR A 558 9.72 -14.77 8.66
CA TYR A 558 9.17 -16.07 9.01
C TYR A 558 7.67 -15.92 9.24
N ARG A 559 6.85 -16.56 8.40
CA ARG A 559 5.38 -16.36 8.37
C ARG A 559 4.97 -14.88 8.27
N THR A 560 5.82 -14.08 7.62
CA THR A 560 5.62 -12.64 7.35
C THR A 560 5.79 -12.41 5.86
N GLY A 561 4.77 -11.90 5.18
CA GLY A 561 4.77 -11.79 3.72
C GLY A 561 5.88 -10.91 3.15
N HIS A 562 6.32 -11.21 1.93
CA HIS A 562 7.22 -10.37 1.14
C HIS A 562 6.67 -10.16 -0.28
N TYR A 563 7.13 -9.09 -0.93
CA TYR A 563 6.70 -8.71 -2.27
C TYR A 563 7.50 -9.42 -3.37
N HIS A 564 6.98 -9.42 -4.60
CA HIS A 564 7.62 -10.04 -5.77
C HIS A 564 8.67 -9.14 -6.42
N TRP A 565 9.55 -9.70 -7.26
CA TRP A 565 10.51 -8.92 -8.07
C TRP A 565 10.02 -8.52 -9.47
N GLY A 566 8.76 -8.77 -9.82
CA GLY A 566 8.17 -8.46 -11.14
C GLY A 566 8.41 -7.04 -11.65
N TYR A 567 8.14 -6.00 -10.83
CA TYR A 567 8.41 -4.60 -11.21
C TYR A 567 9.90 -4.24 -11.26
N GLU A 568 10.77 -5.12 -10.80
CA GLU A 568 12.22 -4.98 -10.81
C GLU A 568 12.89 -5.78 -11.96
N GLY A 569 12.10 -6.27 -12.93
CA GLY A 569 12.58 -6.99 -14.11
C GLY A 569 12.59 -8.52 -14.00
N ASP A 570 11.91 -9.10 -13.01
CA ASP A 570 11.66 -10.55 -12.95
C ASP A 570 10.54 -10.97 -13.92
N PHE A 571 10.84 -10.89 -15.21
CA PHE A 571 9.90 -11.12 -16.31
C PHE A 571 9.39 -12.58 -16.42
N PHE A 572 10.08 -13.50 -15.75
CA PHE A 572 9.74 -14.92 -15.68
C PHE A 572 9.23 -15.34 -14.29
N GLY A 573 8.99 -14.40 -13.36
CA GLY A 573 8.37 -14.67 -12.06
C GLY A 573 9.10 -15.70 -11.20
N LEU A 574 10.44 -15.63 -11.13
CA LEU A 574 11.25 -16.52 -10.30
C LEU A 574 11.14 -16.23 -8.80
N TYR A 575 10.85 -14.99 -8.41
CA TYR A 575 10.63 -14.57 -7.03
C TYR A 575 9.19 -14.01 -6.88
N PRO A 576 8.20 -14.89 -6.64
CA PRO A 576 6.80 -14.50 -6.56
C PRO A 576 6.47 -13.79 -5.24
N GLU A 577 5.30 -13.17 -5.20
CA GLU A 577 4.77 -12.58 -3.98
C GLU A 577 4.35 -13.70 -3.01
N ALA A 578 4.65 -13.52 -1.73
CA ALA A 578 4.42 -14.53 -0.71
C ALA A 578 3.48 -14.02 0.41
N ASN A 579 2.34 -13.45 0.03
CA ASN A 579 1.27 -13.04 0.93
C ASN A 579 0.12 -14.05 0.88
N TYR A 580 -0.02 -14.89 1.91
CA TYR A 580 -1.00 -16.00 1.93
C TYR A 580 -2.26 -15.73 2.75
N GLY A 581 -2.35 -14.56 3.41
CA GLY A 581 -3.50 -14.19 4.25
C GLY A 581 -3.83 -15.27 5.28
N PRO A 582 -5.11 -15.66 5.46
CA PRO A 582 -5.49 -16.67 6.47
C PRO A 582 -5.03 -18.11 6.13
N ASN A 583 -4.56 -18.39 4.91
CA ASN A 583 -4.20 -19.76 4.51
C ASN A 583 -3.00 -20.32 5.28
N ILE A 584 -2.05 -19.47 5.69
CA ILE A 584 -0.92 -19.84 6.57
C ILE A 584 -1.38 -20.33 7.94
N ASP A 585 -2.50 -19.82 8.45
CA ASP A 585 -3.10 -20.28 9.71
C ASP A 585 -3.92 -21.54 9.51
N ILE A 586 -4.71 -21.61 8.42
CA ILE A 586 -5.52 -22.79 8.08
C ILE A 586 -4.62 -24.03 7.98
N TYR A 587 -3.53 -23.98 7.22
CA TYR A 587 -2.66 -25.14 7.03
C TYR A 587 -1.38 -25.09 7.87
N ASN A 588 -1.29 -24.25 8.91
CA ASN A 588 -0.09 -24.14 9.74
C ASN A 588 1.23 -24.01 8.94
N GLY A 589 1.17 -23.28 7.81
CA GLY A 589 2.26 -23.16 6.85
C GLY A 589 3.42 -22.34 7.41
N ILE A 590 4.66 -22.77 7.17
CA ILE A 590 5.86 -22.04 7.65
C ILE A 590 6.34 -20.94 6.70
N ALA A 591 5.85 -20.97 5.46
CA ALA A 591 6.20 -20.00 4.43
C ALA A 591 5.54 -18.62 4.69
N PRO A 592 6.17 -17.53 4.26
CA PRO A 592 7.55 -17.48 3.77
C PRO A 592 8.56 -17.55 4.93
N PHE A 593 9.71 -18.17 4.67
CA PHE A 593 10.82 -18.29 5.61
C PHE A 593 12.17 -18.08 4.89
N GLY A 594 12.85 -16.97 5.20
CA GLY A 594 14.14 -16.61 4.63
C GLY A 594 14.51 -15.15 4.90
N PHE A 595 15.37 -14.61 4.04
CA PHE A 595 15.69 -13.18 4.00
C PHE A 595 15.95 -12.70 2.57
N GLU A 596 15.74 -11.40 2.35
CA GLU A 596 16.18 -10.63 1.18
C GLU A 596 17.26 -9.62 1.61
N ALA A 597 18.32 -9.48 0.82
CA ALA A 597 19.35 -8.46 0.98
C ALA A 597 19.48 -7.64 -0.31
N ALA A 598 19.24 -6.33 -0.24
CA ALA A 598 19.42 -5.39 -1.35
C ALA A 598 20.71 -4.57 -1.17
N GLY A 599 21.62 -4.63 -2.14
CA GLY A 599 22.91 -3.96 -2.07
C GLY A 599 22.85 -2.44 -2.28
N LYS A 600 23.71 -1.71 -1.56
CA LYS A 600 23.91 -0.27 -1.65
C LYS A 600 25.34 0.05 -2.08
N ARG A 601 25.58 1.29 -2.53
CA ARG A 601 26.91 1.80 -2.91
C ARG A 601 27.61 0.91 -3.93
N SER A 602 28.75 0.30 -3.59
CA SER A 602 29.50 -0.62 -4.45
C SER A 602 28.71 -1.88 -4.84
N PHE A 603 27.68 -2.23 -4.08
CA PHE A 603 26.77 -3.35 -4.36
C PHE A 603 25.42 -2.87 -4.92
N LYS A 604 25.29 -1.60 -5.31
CA LYS A 604 24.06 -1.06 -5.91
C LYS A 604 23.65 -1.94 -7.10
N ASN A 605 22.35 -2.17 -7.19
CA ASN A 605 21.67 -3.04 -8.16
C ASN A 605 21.80 -4.56 -7.96
N PHE A 606 22.55 -5.04 -6.96
CA PHE A 606 22.49 -6.45 -6.57
C PHE A 606 21.38 -6.68 -5.55
N LYS A 607 20.62 -7.76 -5.71
CA LYS A 607 19.78 -8.33 -4.65
C LYS A 607 20.04 -9.81 -4.49
N LEU A 608 19.85 -10.30 -3.26
CA LEU A 608 19.95 -11.70 -2.91
C LEU A 608 18.72 -12.09 -2.11
N ALA A 609 18.12 -13.24 -2.40
CA ALA A 609 17.13 -13.88 -1.55
C ALA A 609 17.61 -15.28 -1.18
N PHE A 610 17.48 -15.66 0.09
CA PHE A 610 17.93 -16.96 0.58
C PHE A 610 17.02 -17.45 1.69
N GLY A 611 16.61 -18.72 1.63
CA GLY A 611 15.80 -19.30 2.70
C GLY A 611 15.41 -20.75 2.46
N PRO A 612 14.99 -21.45 3.52
CA PRO A 612 14.47 -22.81 3.43
C PRO A 612 13.15 -22.89 2.66
N GLN A 613 12.31 -21.86 2.72
CA GLN A 613 11.03 -21.83 2.01
C GLN A 613 10.62 -20.38 1.71
N LEU A 614 11.23 -19.79 0.69
CA LEU A 614 10.99 -18.38 0.31
C LEU A 614 9.51 -18.11 -0.02
N TRP A 615 8.82 -19.04 -0.68
CA TRP A 615 7.37 -19.03 -0.91
C TRP A 615 6.76 -20.40 -0.63
N TRP A 616 5.44 -20.53 -0.56
CA TRP A 616 4.76 -21.78 -0.23
C TRP A 616 5.10 -22.88 -1.24
N GLY A 617 5.65 -23.99 -0.76
CA GLY A 617 6.10 -25.09 -1.61
C GLY A 617 7.43 -24.85 -2.32
N ALA A 618 8.13 -23.74 -2.05
CA ALA A 618 9.49 -23.54 -2.52
C ALA A 618 10.44 -24.58 -1.92
N ASN A 619 11.41 -25.02 -2.71
CA ASN A 619 12.59 -25.72 -2.23
C ASN A 619 13.52 -24.74 -1.49
N PRO A 620 14.38 -25.21 -0.57
CA PRO A 620 15.46 -24.41 -0.03
C PRO A 620 16.34 -23.85 -1.16
N ALA A 621 16.41 -22.53 -1.28
CA ALA A 621 16.93 -21.89 -2.48
C ALA A 621 17.72 -20.61 -2.20
N ILE A 622 18.54 -20.24 -3.18
CA ILE A 622 19.15 -18.91 -3.32
C ILE A 622 18.73 -18.30 -4.65
N LEU A 623 18.43 -17.00 -4.63
CA LEU A 623 18.26 -16.18 -5.83
C LEU A 623 19.21 -15.00 -5.77
N LEU A 624 19.82 -14.68 -6.92
CA LEU A 624 20.65 -13.51 -7.12
C LEU A 624 20.09 -12.71 -8.29
N LYS A 625 19.86 -11.41 -8.08
CA LYS A 625 19.42 -10.48 -9.11
C LYS A 625 20.46 -9.39 -9.31
N TYR A 626 20.70 -9.03 -10.57
CA TYR A 626 21.47 -7.86 -10.95
C TYR A 626 20.73 -7.04 -11.99
N GLY A 627 20.53 -5.75 -11.73
CA GLY A 627 19.94 -4.78 -12.65
C GLY A 627 20.95 -3.74 -13.13
N THR A 628 20.82 -3.25 -14.35
CA THR A 628 21.57 -2.06 -14.80
C THR A 628 20.87 -1.38 -15.97
N SER A 629 21.23 -0.13 -16.23
CA SER A 629 20.72 0.63 -17.37
C SER A 629 21.86 0.95 -18.34
N LEU A 630 21.71 0.55 -19.60
CA LEU A 630 22.62 0.88 -20.69
C LEU A 630 21.92 1.86 -21.64
N GLY A 631 22.17 3.16 -21.45
CA GLY A 631 21.45 4.22 -22.16
C GLY A 631 19.96 4.21 -21.80
N LYS A 632 19.09 3.95 -22.79
CA LYS A 632 17.63 3.87 -22.61
C LYS A 632 17.11 2.43 -22.45
N ILE A 633 17.99 1.45 -22.23
CA ILE A 633 17.64 0.03 -22.08
C ILE A 633 17.94 -0.38 -20.64
N ASN A 634 16.94 -0.96 -19.97
CA ASN A 634 17.11 -1.60 -18.67
C ASN A 634 17.38 -3.09 -18.89
N LEU A 635 18.38 -3.62 -18.20
CA LEU A 635 18.81 -5.01 -18.24
C LEU A 635 18.72 -5.60 -16.83
N THR A 636 18.01 -6.72 -16.69
CA THR A 636 17.93 -7.47 -15.43
C THR A 636 18.31 -8.93 -15.68
N GLY A 637 19.19 -9.48 -14.84
CA GLY A 637 19.52 -10.91 -14.82
C GLY A 637 19.18 -11.52 -13.45
N ILE A 638 18.61 -12.72 -13.45
CA ILE A 638 18.31 -13.46 -12.20
C ILE A 638 18.83 -14.88 -12.31
N PHE A 639 19.58 -15.31 -11.31
CA PHE A 639 20.01 -16.69 -11.09
C PHE A 639 19.23 -17.29 -9.91
N HIS A 640 18.76 -18.52 -10.04
CA HIS A 640 18.05 -19.27 -9.00
C HIS A 640 18.60 -20.70 -8.92
N GLU A 641 18.87 -21.17 -7.70
CA GLU A 641 19.34 -22.53 -7.43
C GLU A 641 18.62 -23.15 -6.24
N ASP A 642 18.04 -24.33 -6.45
CA ASP A 642 17.53 -25.21 -5.39
C ASP A 642 18.65 -26.08 -4.79
N PHE A 643 18.92 -25.93 -3.49
CA PHE A 643 19.93 -26.72 -2.78
C PHE A 643 19.47 -28.13 -2.43
N ALA A 644 18.18 -28.27 -2.11
CA ALA A 644 17.57 -29.51 -1.68
C ALA A 644 16.12 -29.57 -2.17
N GLN A 645 15.56 -30.77 -2.23
CA GLN A 645 14.12 -30.93 -2.41
C GLN A 645 13.44 -30.80 -1.05
N LEU A 646 12.29 -30.13 -0.99
CA LEU A 646 11.49 -30.05 0.23
C LEU A 646 11.15 -31.47 0.72
N GLY A 647 11.50 -31.79 1.97
CA GLY A 647 11.29 -33.10 2.57
C GLY A 647 9.91 -33.23 3.25
N ALA A 648 9.46 -34.47 3.47
CA ALA A 648 8.19 -34.78 4.15
C ALA A 648 8.13 -34.39 5.64
N THR A 649 9.26 -33.99 6.23
CA THR A 649 9.38 -33.53 7.63
C THR A 649 9.18 -32.02 7.80
N GLU A 650 9.17 -31.26 6.71
CA GLU A 650 8.83 -29.83 6.71
C GLU A 650 7.32 -29.71 6.93
N SER A 651 6.86 -28.93 7.91
CA SER A 651 5.43 -28.88 8.32
C SER A 651 4.51 -28.15 7.33
N SER A 652 4.91 -28.03 6.06
CA SER A 652 4.16 -27.36 5.00
C SER A 652 3.36 -28.39 4.21
N PHE A 653 2.03 -28.28 4.22
CA PHE A 653 1.12 -29.05 3.36
C PHE A 653 1.28 -28.58 1.90
N ALA A 654 2.43 -28.86 1.29
CA ALA A 654 2.80 -28.41 -0.04
C ALA A 654 3.22 -29.60 -0.91
N ILE A 655 2.85 -29.54 -2.19
CA ILE A 655 3.25 -30.55 -3.18
C ILE A 655 4.73 -30.31 -3.53
N PRO A 656 5.64 -31.27 -3.25
CA PRO A 656 7.06 -31.11 -3.54
C PRO A 656 7.30 -30.84 -5.03
N GLN A 657 8.16 -29.87 -5.33
CA GLN A 657 8.56 -29.57 -6.70
C GLN A 657 9.91 -30.22 -7.01
N PRO A 658 10.13 -30.71 -8.24
CA PRO A 658 11.45 -31.16 -8.67
C PRO A 658 12.49 -30.05 -8.49
N ARG A 659 13.69 -30.40 -8.04
CA ARG A 659 14.80 -29.45 -7.93
C ARG A 659 15.11 -28.84 -9.29
N THR A 660 15.40 -27.55 -9.30
CA THR A 660 15.78 -26.84 -10.51
C THR A 660 16.85 -25.78 -10.28
N ARG A 661 17.63 -25.53 -11.33
CA ARG A 661 18.45 -24.33 -11.54
C ARG A 661 17.83 -23.49 -12.65
N ARG A 662 17.86 -22.16 -12.51
CA ARG A 662 17.32 -21.24 -13.51
C ARG A 662 18.20 -20.00 -13.68
N VAL A 663 18.29 -19.52 -14.91
CA VAL A 663 18.92 -18.25 -15.28
C VAL A 663 17.98 -17.51 -16.21
N THR A 664 17.74 -16.23 -15.94
CA THR A 664 16.93 -15.36 -16.79
C THR A 664 17.68 -14.11 -17.15
N LEU A 665 17.39 -13.58 -18.33
CA LEU A 665 17.83 -12.27 -18.79
C LEU A 665 16.62 -11.53 -19.35
N HIS A 666 16.43 -10.28 -18.94
CA HIS A 666 15.33 -9.42 -19.36
C HIS A 666 15.86 -8.07 -19.82
N LEU A 667 15.30 -7.58 -20.92
CA LEU A 667 15.57 -6.29 -21.53
C LEU A 667 14.26 -5.51 -21.61
N ASN A 668 14.25 -4.27 -21.13
CA ASN A 668 13.10 -3.37 -21.22
C ASN A 668 13.53 -2.03 -21.84
N ARG A 669 12.73 -1.51 -22.77
CA ARG A 669 12.88 -0.17 -23.32
C ARG A 669 11.53 0.48 -23.63
N THR A 670 11.43 1.76 -23.30
CA THR A 670 10.28 2.60 -23.64
C THR A 670 10.63 3.61 -24.73
N PHE A 671 9.75 3.75 -25.71
CA PHE A 671 9.77 4.67 -26.85
C PHE A 671 8.50 5.54 -26.81
N ASN A 672 8.54 6.65 -26.08
CA ASN A 672 7.36 7.49 -25.83
C ASN A 672 6.19 6.67 -25.27
N LYS A 673 5.15 6.44 -26.08
CA LYS A 673 3.96 5.67 -25.72
C LYS A 673 4.13 4.15 -25.85
N PHE A 674 5.18 3.67 -26.53
CA PHE A 674 5.41 2.25 -26.77
C PHE A 674 6.43 1.66 -25.80
N GLY A 675 6.12 0.54 -25.16
CA GLY A 675 7.08 -0.25 -24.38
C GLY A 675 7.40 -1.57 -25.07
N MET A 676 8.64 -2.02 -24.96
CA MET A 676 9.09 -3.32 -25.46
C MET A 676 9.91 -4.02 -24.39
N GLU A 677 9.51 -5.25 -24.09
CA GLU A 677 10.20 -6.14 -23.16
C GLU A 677 10.51 -7.47 -23.86
N ILE A 678 11.74 -7.93 -23.72
CA ILE A 678 12.22 -9.19 -24.29
C ILE A 678 13.00 -9.92 -23.21
N GLY A 679 12.77 -11.22 -23.06
CA GLY A 679 13.54 -12.03 -22.13
C GLY A 679 13.79 -13.44 -22.60
N GLY A 680 14.85 -14.04 -22.07
CA GLY A 680 15.19 -15.44 -22.23
C GLY A 680 15.34 -16.12 -20.88
N ILE A 681 15.00 -17.41 -20.82
CA ILE A 681 15.18 -18.29 -19.66
C ILE A 681 15.95 -19.54 -20.08
N TRP A 682 16.80 -20.00 -19.18
CA TRP A 682 17.35 -21.34 -19.17
C TRP A 682 17.01 -21.96 -17.81
N ALA A 683 16.32 -23.10 -17.78
CA ALA A 683 15.85 -23.72 -16.54
C ALA A 683 15.78 -25.25 -16.63
N GLY A 684 15.55 -25.93 -15.52
CA GLY A 684 15.27 -27.37 -15.50
C GLY A 684 16.48 -28.28 -15.28
N GLN A 685 17.66 -27.79 -14.91
CA GLN A 685 18.74 -28.66 -14.41
C GLN A 685 18.44 -29.09 -12.96
N PRO A 686 18.54 -30.36 -12.54
CA PRO A 686 19.13 -31.52 -13.22
C PRO A 686 18.10 -32.48 -13.86
N LEU A 687 17.00 -31.98 -14.42
CA LEU A 687 15.97 -32.81 -15.07
C LEU A 687 16.42 -33.38 -16.43
N GLN A 688 17.50 -32.86 -17.01
CA GLN A 688 18.10 -33.37 -18.24
C GLN A 688 18.45 -34.86 -18.12
N GLY A 689 18.07 -35.66 -19.12
CA GLY A 689 18.22 -37.12 -19.13
C GLY A 689 17.12 -37.89 -18.38
N ARG A 690 16.16 -37.21 -17.72
CA ARG A 690 14.98 -37.89 -17.20
C ARG A 690 14.07 -38.32 -18.34
N ILE A 691 13.60 -39.56 -18.27
CA ILE A 691 12.65 -40.13 -19.23
C ILE A 691 11.24 -39.60 -18.93
N PHE A 692 10.48 -39.29 -19.97
CA PHE A 692 9.06 -39.00 -19.88
C PHE A 692 8.27 -39.77 -20.94
N GLN A 693 6.97 -39.95 -20.70
CA GLN A 693 6.06 -40.53 -21.68
C GLN A 693 5.35 -39.44 -22.48
N ALA A 694 5.05 -39.75 -23.74
CA ALA A 694 4.18 -38.98 -24.61
C ALA A 694 3.23 -39.92 -25.34
N VAL A 695 2.04 -39.44 -25.67
CA VAL A 695 1.05 -40.22 -26.44
C VAL A 695 0.73 -39.54 -27.75
N ARG A 696 0.43 -40.34 -28.77
CA ARG A 696 -0.11 -39.91 -30.07
C ARG A 696 -1.27 -40.82 -30.47
N GLY A 697 -2.22 -40.28 -31.24
CA GLY A 697 -3.44 -40.99 -31.64
C GLY A 697 -4.68 -40.38 -30.99
N GLU A 698 -5.78 -41.11 -31.05
CA GLU A 698 -7.09 -40.70 -30.56
C GLU A 698 -7.56 -41.64 -29.43
N GLU A 699 -8.63 -41.25 -28.76
CA GLU A 699 -9.21 -42.03 -27.66
C GLU A 699 -9.48 -43.48 -28.06
N GLY A 700 -8.96 -44.42 -27.27
CA GLY A 700 -9.06 -45.86 -27.54
C GLY A 700 -7.99 -46.43 -28.48
N ASN A 701 -7.13 -45.61 -29.10
CA ASN A 701 -6.04 -46.06 -29.97
C ASN A 701 -4.78 -45.19 -29.83
N TYR A 702 -4.26 -45.09 -28.60
CA TYR A 702 -3.04 -44.35 -28.31
C TYR A 702 -1.79 -45.21 -28.52
N THR A 703 -0.76 -44.61 -29.14
CA THR A 703 0.60 -45.14 -29.14
C THR A 703 1.43 -44.39 -28.10
N VAL A 704 2.05 -45.13 -27.18
CA VAL A 704 2.90 -44.58 -26.11
C VAL A 704 4.35 -44.52 -26.59
N TYR A 705 4.95 -43.36 -26.50
CA TYR A 705 6.36 -43.10 -26.76
C TYR A 705 7.08 -42.76 -25.46
N GLN A 706 8.38 -43.05 -25.42
CA GLN A 706 9.29 -42.58 -24.38
C GLN A 706 10.36 -41.72 -25.04
N ASP A 707 10.63 -40.56 -24.46
CA ASP A 707 11.74 -39.68 -24.83
C ASP A 707 12.42 -39.19 -23.54
N GLU A 708 13.54 -38.49 -23.68
CA GLU A 708 14.32 -37.94 -22.58
C GLU A 708 14.42 -36.42 -22.67
N ILE A 709 14.52 -35.75 -21.52
CA ILE A 709 14.75 -34.30 -21.48
C ILE A 709 16.14 -33.97 -22.03
N ARG A 710 16.20 -33.13 -23.06
CA ARG A 710 17.42 -32.68 -23.73
C ARG A 710 17.80 -31.28 -23.30
N ALA A 711 19.02 -30.85 -23.61
CA ALA A 711 19.51 -29.52 -23.27
C ALA A 711 18.69 -28.38 -23.92
N GLU A 712 18.08 -28.63 -25.09
CA GLU A 712 17.22 -27.68 -25.79
C GLU A 712 15.88 -27.42 -25.06
N ASP A 713 15.39 -28.40 -24.29
CA ASP A 713 14.14 -28.29 -23.51
C ASP A 713 14.24 -27.33 -22.32
N ASN A 714 15.47 -26.94 -21.97
CA ASN A 714 15.75 -26.02 -20.88
C ASN A 714 15.52 -24.56 -21.27
N PHE A 715 15.51 -24.25 -22.57
CA PHE A 715 15.45 -22.87 -23.05
C PHE A 715 14.02 -22.40 -23.29
N GLY A 716 13.78 -21.12 -23.02
CA GLY A 716 12.54 -20.43 -23.34
C GLY A 716 12.76 -18.94 -23.59
N GLY A 717 11.76 -18.31 -24.20
CA GLY A 717 11.78 -16.88 -24.50
C GLY A 717 10.40 -16.26 -24.37
N LYS A 718 10.37 -14.98 -24.03
CA LYS A 718 9.15 -14.20 -23.87
C LYS A 718 9.33 -12.80 -24.46
N VAL A 719 8.28 -12.26 -25.08
CA VAL A 719 8.23 -10.88 -25.57
C VAL A 719 6.92 -10.23 -25.14
N LYS A 720 6.96 -8.96 -24.75
CA LYS A 720 5.80 -8.16 -24.40
C LYS A 720 5.93 -6.77 -25.03
N LEU A 721 4.88 -6.34 -25.72
CA LEU A 721 4.74 -5.03 -26.33
C LEU A 721 3.59 -4.31 -25.67
N THR A 722 3.77 -3.02 -25.37
CA THR A 722 2.74 -2.17 -24.77
C THR A 722 2.60 -0.86 -25.53
N TYR A 723 1.39 -0.30 -25.56
CA TYR A 723 1.08 1.04 -26.04
C TYR A 723 0.22 1.76 -25.00
N LYS A 724 0.65 2.94 -24.57
CA LYS A 724 -0.03 3.80 -23.58
C LYS A 724 -0.55 5.08 -24.24
N GLY A 725 -1.83 5.10 -24.59
CA GLY A 725 -2.49 6.22 -25.30
C GLY A 725 -3.37 7.11 -24.42
N GLY A 726 -3.35 6.94 -23.10
CA GLY A 726 -4.24 7.63 -22.16
C GLY A 726 -5.59 6.91 -22.10
N ARG A 727 -6.54 7.28 -22.95
CA ARG A 727 -7.86 6.62 -23.01
C ARG A 727 -7.81 5.22 -23.60
N PHE A 728 -6.87 4.96 -24.51
CA PHE A 728 -6.68 3.65 -25.12
C PHE A 728 -5.30 3.11 -24.77
N ASN A 729 -5.24 1.92 -24.18
CA ASN A 729 -3.99 1.21 -23.92
C ASN A 729 -4.08 -0.19 -24.53
N TRP A 730 -2.99 -0.71 -25.08
CA TRP A 730 -2.97 -2.02 -25.73
C TRP A 730 -1.69 -2.78 -25.40
N TYR A 731 -1.78 -4.09 -25.28
CA TYR A 731 -0.61 -4.95 -25.17
C TYR A 731 -0.74 -6.21 -26.01
N ALA A 732 0.42 -6.78 -26.34
CA ALA A 732 0.55 -8.14 -26.80
C ALA A 732 1.73 -8.81 -26.11
N GLN A 733 1.60 -10.08 -25.77
CA GLN A 733 2.64 -10.89 -25.15
C GLN A 733 2.67 -12.26 -25.81
N SER A 734 3.86 -12.84 -25.94
CA SER A 734 4.02 -14.22 -26.40
C SER A 734 5.19 -14.88 -25.69
N ALA A 735 5.06 -16.18 -25.42
CA ALA A 735 6.11 -17.01 -24.87
C ALA A 735 6.26 -18.32 -25.66
N ALA A 736 7.50 -18.79 -25.75
CA ALA A 736 7.85 -20.12 -26.23
C ALA A 736 8.78 -20.74 -25.19
N MET A 737 8.34 -21.83 -24.55
CA MET A 737 8.99 -22.40 -23.36
C MET A 737 9.24 -23.89 -23.60
N GLY A 738 10.50 -24.31 -23.58
CA GLY A 738 10.89 -25.73 -23.63
C GLY A 738 10.29 -26.56 -22.50
N LEU A 739 10.37 -27.89 -22.60
CA LEU A 739 9.60 -28.81 -21.74
C LEU A 739 9.81 -28.57 -20.24
N VAL A 740 11.02 -28.21 -19.84
CA VAL A 740 11.40 -27.97 -18.43
C VAL A 740 11.86 -26.53 -18.18
N ALA A 741 11.60 -25.61 -19.12
CA ALA A 741 11.86 -24.19 -19.00
C ALA A 741 10.87 -23.50 -18.04
N GLN A 742 10.79 -23.97 -16.80
CA GLN A 742 9.77 -23.58 -15.83
C GLN A 742 10.08 -22.21 -15.21
N GLY A 743 9.24 -21.22 -15.45
CA GLY A 743 9.20 -19.94 -14.73
C GLY A 743 8.05 -19.89 -13.72
N GLY A 744 7.50 -18.69 -13.55
CA GLY A 744 6.31 -18.38 -12.77
C GLY A 744 5.43 -17.35 -13.50
N ALA A 745 4.20 -17.21 -13.03
CA ALA A 745 3.20 -16.34 -13.63
C ALA A 745 3.61 -14.85 -13.61
N ASP A 746 3.09 -14.06 -14.55
CA ASP A 746 3.28 -12.60 -14.55
C ASP A 746 2.51 -11.97 -13.37
N GLN A 747 3.26 -11.60 -12.33
CA GLN A 747 2.74 -10.95 -11.12
C GLN A 747 2.42 -9.47 -11.36
N THR A 748 2.93 -8.87 -12.44
CA THR A 748 2.69 -7.47 -12.72
C THR A 748 1.26 -7.23 -13.19
N LEU A 749 0.78 -6.04 -12.90
CA LEU A 749 -0.42 -5.52 -13.52
C LEU A 749 -0.01 -4.77 -14.79
N THR A 750 -0.59 -5.12 -15.94
CA THR A 750 -0.26 -4.46 -17.22
C THR A 750 -1.03 -3.16 -17.41
N PHE A 751 -2.37 -3.19 -17.34
CA PHE A 751 -3.23 -2.00 -17.46
C PHE A 751 -4.51 -2.03 -16.62
N THR A 752 -5.03 -3.24 -16.31
CA THR A 752 -6.27 -3.43 -15.56
C THR A 752 -6.30 -4.83 -14.94
N GLY A 753 -7.32 -5.13 -14.15
CA GLY A 753 -7.48 -6.37 -13.39
C GLY A 753 -7.87 -7.62 -14.19
N TRP A 754 -7.32 -7.83 -15.39
CA TRP A 754 -7.54 -9.05 -16.17
C TRP A 754 -7.12 -10.31 -15.39
N LYS A 755 -7.99 -11.32 -15.41
CA LYS A 755 -7.71 -12.66 -14.84
C LYS A 755 -6.96 -13.57 -15.81
N LEU A 756 -7.08 -13.37 -17.13
CA LEU A 756 -6.33 -14.14 -18.11
C LEU A 756 -4.88 -13.65 -18.17
N LYS A 757 -3.97 -14.46 -17.65
CA LYS A 757 -2.52 -14.20 -17.62
C LYS A 757 -1.74 -15.41 -18.09
N ASP A 758 -0.50 -15.15 -18.50
CA ASP A 758 0.50 -16.19 -18.77
C ASP A 758 0.83 -16.96 -17.48
N SER A 759 0.74 -18.28 -17.53
CA SER A 759 1.07 -19.16 -16.39
C SER A 759 2.57 -19.17 -16.05
N GLY A 760 3.43 -18.83 -17.02
CA GLY A 760 4.88 -18.90 -16.92
C GLY A 760 5.47 -20.31 -16.83
N SER A 761 4.65 -21.36 -16.98
CA SER A 761 5.13 -22.75 -16.94
C SER A 761 5.99 -23.12 -18.15
N GLY A 762 6.76 -24.20 -18.03
CA GLY A 762 7.42 -24.84 -19.17
C GLY A 762 6.42 -25.53 -20.10
N ASN A 763 6.93 -26.17 -21.15
CA ASN A 763 6.16 -26.96 -22.11
C ASN A 763 4.98 -26.16 -22.71
N GLN A 764 5.23 -25.01 -23.34
CA GLN A 764 4.15 -24.23 -23.97
C GLN A 764 4.60 -23.23 -25.03
N TYR A 765 3.69 -22.98 -25.97
CA TYR A 765 3.61 -21.76 -26.74
C TYR A 765 2.37 -20.99 -26.30
N ASN A 766 2.48 -19.67 -26.13
CA ASN A 766 1.31 -18.84 -25.87
C ASN A 766 1.37 -17.48 -26.58
N PHE A 767 0.19 -16.90 -26.74
CA PHE A 767 -0.02 -15.54 -27.24
C PHE A 767 -1.18 -14.91 -26.47
N LEU A 768 -0.97 -13.71 -25.95
CA LEU A 768 -1.95 -12.90 -25.24
C LEU A 768 -2.05 -11.53 -25.90
N SER A 769 -3.24 -10.98 -25.98
CA SER A 769 -3.42 -9.57 -26.33
C SER A 769 -4.73 -9.03 -25.77
N GLY A 770 -4.67 -7.79 -25.28
CA GLY A 770 -5.83 -7.08 -24.77
C GLY A 770 -5.64 -5.57 -24.91
N PHE A 771 -6.74 -4.84 -24.77
CA PHE A 771 -6.71 -3.39 -24.73
C PHE A 771 -7.70 -2.85 -23.70
N THR A 772 -7.44 -1.66 -23.18
CA THR A 772 -8.40 -0.91 -22.36
C THR A 772 -8.85 0.33 -23.12
N TYR A 773 -10.14 0.66 -23.02
CA TYR A 773 -10.71 1.87 -23.58
C TYR A 773 -11.59 2.58 -22.55
N LEU A 774 -11.26 3.83 -22.23
CA LEU A 774 -11.95 4.64 -21.23
C LEU A 774 -12.96 5.60 -21.88
N ILE A 775 -14.23 5.50 -21.47
CA ILE A 775 -15.37 6.31 -21.88
C ILE A 775 -15.97 6.98 -20.63
N GLY A 776 -15.57 8.23 -20.35
CA GLY A 776 -15.90 8.87 -19.08
C GLY A 776 -15.30 8.08 -17.91
N ASN A 777 -16.14 7.58 -17.01
CA ASN A 777 -15.72 6.75 -15.88
C ASN A 777 -15.83 5.25 -16.16
N VAL A 778 -16.20 4.84 -17.39
CA VAL A 778 -16.36 3.42 -17.77
C VAL A 778 -15.17 2.96 -18.60
N GLN A 779 -14.42 1.99 -18.11
CA GLN A 779 -13.39 1.27 -18.84
C GLN A 779 -13.97 -0.03 -19.43
N VAL A 780 -13.74 -0.24 -20.72
CA VAL A 780 -14.01 -1.52 -21.39
C VAL A 780 -12.67 -2.16 -21.72
N ALA A 781 -12.48 -3.41 -21.31
CA ALA A 781 -11.19 -4.07 -21.42
C ALA A 781 -11.29 -5.55 -21.84
N PRO A 782 -11.32 -5.85 -23.15
CA PRO A 782 -11.20 -7.22 -23.63
C PRO A 782 -9.75 -7.73 -23.58
N ASN A 783 -9.60 -9.03 -23.38
CA ASN A 783 -8.33 -9.74 -23.37
C ASN A 783 -8.48 -11.15 -23.95
N PHE A 784 -7.48 -11.64 -24.65
CA PHE A 784 -7.48 -12.93 -25.33
C PHE A 784 -6.23 -13.70 -25.01
N LEU A 785 -6.36 -15.02 -24.86
CA LEU A 785 -5.27 -15.95 -24.63
C LEU A 785 -5.42 -17.14 -25.56
N TRP A 786 -4.38 -17.44 -26.32
CA TRP A 786 -4.18 -18.72 -26.98
C TRP A 786 -2.94 -19.37 -26.37
N GLN A 787 -3.04 -20.65 -26.00
CA GLN A 787 -1.89 -21.43 -25.55
C GLN A 787 -2.01 -22.87 -25.98
N LYS A 788 -0.86 -23.51 -26.19
CA LYS A 788 -0.75 -24.92 -26.55
C LYS A 788 0.54 -25.51 -26.00
N PRO A 789 0.50 -26.69 -25.34
CA PRO A 789 1.72 -27.35 -24.89
C PRO A 789 2.52 -27.91 -26.08
N ILE A 790 3.85 -28.03 -25.92
CA ILE A 790 4.70 -28.71 -26.91
C ILE A 790 4.36 -30.20 -26.92
N GLU A 791 4.34 -30.80 -25.74
CA GLU A 791 3.87 -32.15 -25.50
C GLU A 791 2.55 -32.14 -24.73
N GLY A 792 1.49 -32.64 -25.36
CA GLY A 792 0.13 -32.69 -24.78
C GLY A 792 0.01 -33.60 -23.55
N PRO A 793 -1.09 -33.50 -22.78
CA PRO A 793 -1.33 -34.31 -21.58
C PRO A 793 -1.52 -35.79 -21.94
N ILE A 794 -1.35 -36.69 -20.96
CA ILE A 794 -1.68 -38.10 -21.12
C ILE A 794 -3.04 -38.40 -20.45
N PRO A 795 -4.09 -38.75 -21.21
CA PRO A 795 -5.40 -39.09 -20.66
C PRO A 795 -5.39 -40.35 -19.79
N SER A 796 -6.37 -40.49 -18.89
CA SER A 796 -6.53 -41.65 -18.00
C SER A 796 -6.81 -42.97 -18.71
N GLY A 797 -7.39 -42.94 -19.92
CA GLY A 797 -7.76 -44.12 -20.70
C GLY A 797 -6.63 -44.78 -21.50
N VAL A 798 -5.37 -44.37 -21.30
CA VAL A 798 -4.22 -44.94 -22.03
C VAL A 798 -3.84 -46.30 -21.46
N ALA A 799 -3.68 -47.31 -22.32
CA ALA A 799 -3.29 -48.66 -21.92
C ALA A 799 -1.84 -48.71 -21.40
N ALA A 800 -1.59 -49.59 -20.42
CA ALA A 800 -0.24 -49.86 -19.92
C ALA A 800 0.70 -50.26 -21.08
N PRO A 801 1.95 -49.77 -21.11
CA PRO A 801 2.69 -49.12 -20.02
C PRO A 801 2.44 -47.60 -19.87
N GLY A 802 1.54 -46.98 -20.63
CA GLY A 802 1.22 -45.56 -20.50
C GLY A 802 0.46 -45.23 -19.22
N ARG A 803 0.72 -44.06 -18.64
CA ARG A 803 -0.03 -43.50 -17.50
C ARG A 803 -0.10 -41.98 -17.58
N PRO A 804 -1.12 -41.31 -17.00
CA PRO A 804 -1.10 -39.87 -16.79
C PRO A 804 0.17 -39.43 -16.07
N ARG A 805 0.79 -38.33 -16.55
CA ARG A 805 1.98 -37.79 -15.87
C ARG A 805 1.59 -37.12 -14.57
N ASN A 806 2.51 -37.02 -13.63
CA ASN A 806 2.35 -36.27 -12.39
C ASN A 806 3.68 -35.62 -11.97
N ILE A 807 3.61 -34.54 -11.21
CA ILE A 807 4.80 -33.72 -10.88
C ILE A 807 5.79 -34.42 -9.94
N LEU A 808 5.38 -35.50 -9.27
CA LEU A 808 6.25 -36.26 -8.37
C LEU A 808 7.17 -37.19 -9.17
N ASP A 809 6.62 -37.86 -10.18
CA ASP A 809 7.33 -38.92 -10.93
C ASP A 809 7.91 -38.45 -12.26
N ASP A 810 7.34 -37.41 -12.88
CA ASP A 810 7.69 -36.97 -14.22
C ASP A 810 8.47 -35.63 -14.21
N PRO A 811 9.30 -35.35 -15.23
CA PRO A 811 10.09 -34.11 -15.28
C PRO A 811 9.23 -32.85 -15.51
N PHE A 812 8.04 -32.99 -16.09
CA PHE A 812 7.07 -31.91 -16.30
C PHE A 812 5.64 -32.47 -16.36
N VAL A 813 4.64 -31.59 -16.25
CA VAL A 813 3.21 -31.93 -16.38
C VAL A 813 2.46 -30.87 -17.17
N VAL A 814 1.36 -31.27 -17.80
CA VAL A 814 0.41 -30.38 -18.48
C VAL A 814 -0.80 -30.12 -17.58
N ARG A 815 -0.87 -28.93 -17.00
CA ARG A 815 -2.02 -28.49 -16.19
C ARG A 815 -2.48 -27.09 -16.61
N SER A 816 -1.88 -26.05 -16.05
CA SER A 816 -2.20 -24.66 -16.39
C SER A 816 -1.78 -24.27 -17.81
N ASN A 817 -0.79 -24.97 -18.39
CA ASN A 817 -0.33 -24.90 -19.79
C ASN A 817 -1.09 -25.81 -20.76
N ARG A 818 -2.21 -26.43 -20.35
CA ARG A 818 -3.02 -27.23 -21.29
C ARG A 818 -3.49 -26.41 -22.48
N GLU A 819 -3.82 -27.07 -23.58
CA GLU A 819 -4.32 -26.38 -24.76
C GLU A 819 -5.60 -25.61 -24.41
N GLN A 820 -5.60 -24.31 -24.73
CA GLN A 820 -6.68 -23.40 -24.35
C GLN A 820 -6.79 -22.24 -25.35
N MET A 821 -8.04 -21.90 -25.69
CA MET A 821 -8.40 -20.61 -26.27
C MET A 821 -9.35 -19.92 -25.32
N ALA A 822 -9.03 -18.70 -24.89
CA ALA A 822 -9.83 -17.99 -23.91
C ALA A 822 -10.00 -16.52 -24.28
N ALA A 823 -11.16 -16.00 -23.91
CA ALA A 823 -11.50 -14.60 -24.02
C ALA A 823 -12.02 -14.11 -22.67
N GLU A 824 -11.65 -12.89 -22.32
CA GLU A 824 -12.11 -12.17 -21.16
C GLU A 824 -12.59 -10.79 -21.61
N ILE A 825 -13.69 -10.33 -21.03
CA ILE A 825 -14.12 -8.94 -21.14
C ILE A 825 -14.40 -8.39 -19.75
N LEU A 826 -13.88 -7.21 -19.48
CA LEU A 826 -14.00 -6.52 -18.21
C LEU A 826 -14.63 -5.14 -18.45
N PHE A 827 -15.64 -4.82 -17.65
CA PHE A 827 -16.29 -3.51 -17.58
C PHE A 827 -16.06 -2.93 -16.21
N THR A 828 -15.39 -1.80 -16.13
CA THR A 828 -15.07 -1.13 -14.86
C THR A 828 -15.69 0.25 -14.85
N TRP A 829 -16.49 0.54 -13.84
CA TRP A 829 -16.94 1.89 -13.56
C TRP A 829 -16.29 2.37 -12.27
N ASP A 830 -15.44 3.38 -12.41
CA ASP A 830 -14.64 3.96 -11.33
C ASP A 830 -14.64 5.50 -11.49
N PRO A 831 -15.35 6.24 -10.61
CA PRO A 831 -15.39 7.70 -10.66
C PRO A 831 -14.18 8.38 -10.03
N THR A 832 -13.30 7.64 -9.36
CA THR A 832 -12.18 8.14 -8.55
C THR A 832 -10.87 7.46 -8.97
N PRO A 833 -10.42 7.65 -10.23
CA PRO A 833 -9.27 6.93 -10.79
C PRO A 833 -7.92 7.23 -10.10
N GLY A 834 -7.88 8.20 -9.19
CA GLY A 834 -6.72 8.47 -8.32
C GLY A 834 -6.56 7.47 -7.18
N THR A 835 -7.62 6.73 -6.82
CA THR A 835 -7.63 5.64 -5.83
C THR A 835 -8.02 4.35 -6.55
N TRP A 836 -7.08 3.78 -7.26
CA TRP A 836 -7.42 2.87 -8.35
C TRP A 836 -7.97 1.52 -7.88
N MET A 837 -9.13 1.10 -8.43
CA MET A 837 -9.87 -0.09 -7.99
C MET A 837 -9.09 -1.42 -8.02
N TYR A 838 -7.99 -1.50 -8.77
CA TYR A 838 -7.16 -2.71 -8.91
C TYR A 838 -5.86 -2.67 -8.09
N ASP A 839 -5.65 -1.62 -7.30
CA ASP A 839 -4.57 -1.61 -6.31
C ASP A 839 -4.81 -2.68 -5.24
N TRP A 840 -3.70 -3.24 -4.75
CA TRP A 840 -3.72 -4.34 -3.79
C TRP A 840 -4.42 -3.97 -2.47
N ASP A 841 -4.36 -2.69 -2.09
CA ASP A 841 -4.98 -2.12 -0.90
C ASP A 841 -6.28 -1.37 -1.19
N SER A 842 -6.87 -1.53 -2.40
CA SER A 842 -8.11 -0.85 -2.82
C SER A 842 -9.27 -1.03 -1.84
N ASP A 843 -9.29 -2.10 -1.04
CA ASP A 843 -10.25 -2.25 0.06
C ASP A 843 -10.21 -1.06 1.05
N ARG A 844 -9.03 -0.48 1.29
CA ARG A 844 -8.78 0.70 2.13
C ARG A 844 -8.71 1.99 1.32
N SER A 845 -7.97 2.00 0.22
CA SER A 845 -7.60 3.22 -0.52
C SER A 845 -8.70 3.75 -1.44
N GLU A 846 -9.55 2.87 -1.99
CA GLU A 846 -10.69 3.27 -2.83
C GLU A 846 -11.67 4.12 -2.02
N ASP A 847 -11.92 5.35 -2.47
CA ASP A 847 -12.79 6.33 -1.82
C ASP A 847 -14.10 6.58 -2.58
N ALA A 848 -14.33 5.88 -3.70
CA ALA A 848 -15.54 6.03 -4.49
C ALA A 848 -16.83 5.83 -3.67
N GLY A 849 -17.80 6.72 -3.85
CA GLY A 849 -19.17 6.51 -3.37
C GLY A 849 -19.75 5.20 -3.89
N LEU A 850 -19.39 4.80 -5.10
CA LEU A 850 -19.56 3.47 -5.67
C LEU A 850 -18.48 3.29 -6.76
N ALA A 851 -17.88 2.11 -6.84
CA ALA A 851 -17.02 1.64 -7.91
C ALA A 851 -17.37 0.16 -8.17
N MET A 852 -17.38 -0.26 -9.43
CA MET A 852 -17.79 -1.61 -9.81
C MET A 852 -16.97 -2.13 -10.98
N SER A 853 -16.57 -3.39 -10.89
CA SER A 853 -15.92 -4.14 -11.96
C SER A 853 -16.73 -5.39 -12.25
N LEU A 854 -17.20 -5.57 -13.48
CA LEU A 854 -17.92 -6.75 -13.97
C LEU A 854 -17.11 -7.42 -15.08
N GLY A 855 -16.72 -8.68 -14.87
CA GLY A 855 -15.94 -9.46 -15.81
C GLY A 855 -16.64 -10.74 -16.25
N PHE A 856 -16.37 -11.16 -17.48
CA PHE A 856 -16.77 -12.46 -18.01
C PHE A 856 -15.55 -13.12 -18.66
N VAL A 857 -15.28 -14.37 -18.29
CA VAL A 857 -14.21 -15.18 -18.87
C VAL A 857 -14.79 -16.45 -19.46
N TYR A 858 -14.44 -16.76 -20.70
CA TYR A 858 -14.74 -18.02 -21.36
C TYR A 858 -13.44 -18.74 -21.72
N ARG A 859 -13.38 -20.05 -21.49
CA ARG A 859 -12.24 -20.91 -21.81
C ARG A 859 -12.72 -22.10 -22.61
N HIS A 860 -12.30 -22.18 -23.86
CA HIS A 860 -12.37 -23.39 -24.66
C HIS A 860 -11.16 -24.27 -24.34
N LEU A 861 -11.42 -25.50 -23.88
CA LEU A 861 -10.40 -26.38 -23.30
C LEU A 861 -10.46 -27.75 -23.98
N PRO A 862 -9.92 -27.89 -25.20
CA PRO A 862 -10.08 -29.09 -26.03
C PRO A 862 -9.35 -30.32 -25.48
N THR A 863 -8.45 -30.16 -24.52
CA THR A 863 -7.68 -31.27 -23.93
C THR A 863 -7.94 -31.39 -22.43
N THR A 864 -7.80 -32.62 -21.92
CA THR A 864 -7.71 -32.90 -20.46
C THR A 864 -6.40 -32.33 -19.86
N GLN A 865 -6.06 -32.74 -18.65
CA GLN A 865 -4.80 -32.43 -17.97
C GLN A 865 -4.06 -33.72 -17.60
N ASP A 866 -2.79 -33.59 -17.26
CA ASP A 866 -2.07 -34.60 -16.50
C ASP A 866 -2.59 -34.68 -15.05
N ALA A 867 -2.26 -35.77 -14.36
CA ALA A 867 -2.79 -36.06 -13.04
C ALA A 867 -2.38 -35.02 -11.99
N ALA A 868 -3.36 -34.65 -11.16
CA ALA A 868 -3.13 -33.86 -9.96
C ALA A 868 -2.46 -34.70 -8.86
N VAL A 869 -1.89 -34.01 -7.86
CA VAL A 869 -1.46 -34.62 -6.61
C VAL A 869 -2.52 -34.34 -5.55
N GLY A 870 -3.03 -35.39 -4.92
CA GLY A 870 -3.91 -35.31 -3.77
C GLY A 870 -3.14 -35.47 -2.47
N ILE A 871 -3.67 -34.88 -1.40
CA ILE A 871 -3.20 -35.07 -0.03
C ILE A 871 -4.30 -35.82 0.73
N LEU A 872 -3.93 -36.86 1.48
CA LEU A 872 -4.87 -37.60 2.32
C LEU A 872 -5.27 -36.79 3.57
N PRO A 873 -6.32 -37.20 4.32
CA PRO A 873 -6.77 -36.49 5.53
C PRO A 873 -5.74 -36.40 6.66
N ASP A 874 -4.69 -37.24 6.64
CA ASP A 874 -3.54 -37.10 7.56
C ASP A 874 -2.68 -35.86 7.25
N GLY A 875 -2.94 -35.25 6.09
CA GLY A 875 -2.30 -34.06 5.54
C GLY A 875 -0.80 -34.22 5.27
N ARG A 876 -0.31 -35.46 5.21
CA ARG A 876 1.11 -35.75 4.94
C ARG A 876 1.28 -36.73 3.80
N THR A 877 0.34 -37.68 3.66
CA THR A 877 0.42 -38.68 2.61
C THR A 877 -0.05 -38.06 1.30
N ILE A 878 0.87 -37.99 0.35
CA ILE A 878 0.64 -37.51 -1.01
C ILE A 878 0.47 -38.69 -1.98
N PHE A 879 -0.39 -38.54 -2.97
CA PHE A 879 -0.55 -39.52 -4.05
C PHE A 879 -0.92 -38.81 -5.36
N ALA A 880 -0.64 -39.45 -6.49
CA ALA A 880 -1.14 -38.99 -7.78
C ALA A 880 -2.55 -39.55 -8.03
N PHE A 881 -3.48 -38.70 -8.43
CA PHE A 881 -4.78 -39.16 -8.92
C PHE A 881 -4.61 -40.05 -10.16
N PRO A 882 -5.55 -40.95 -10.47
CA PRO A 882 -5.47 -41.81 -11.65
C PRO A 882 -5.61 -41.05 -12.98
N GLY A 883 -5.87 -39.75 -12.94
CA GLY A 883 -6.01 -38.86 -14.10
C GLY A 883 -6.55 -37.49 -13.70
N ALA A 884 -7.07 -36.77 -14.68
CA ALA A 884 -7.78 -35.49 -14.51
C ALA A 884 -9.17 -35.59 -15.19
N PRO A 885 -10.07 -34.62 -14.93
CA PRO A 885 -11.41 -34.65 -15.52
C PRO A 885 -11.33 -34.52 -17.06
N PRO A 886 -12.37 -34.94 -17.79
CA PRO A 886 -12.44 -34.81 -19.24
C PRO A 886 -12.36 -33.33 -19.67
N ALA A 887 -11.97 -33.11 -20.92
CA ALA A 887 -12.00 -31.80 -21.55
C ALA A 887 -13.41 -31.19 -21.49
N GLN A 888 -13.54 -29.96 -20.97
CA GLN A 888 -14.80 -29.24 -20.87
C GLN A 888 -14.57 -27.74 -21.02
N ASP A 889 -15.46 -27.06 -21.75
CA ASP A 889 -15.47 -25.61 -21.84
C ASP A 889 -15.98 -25.02 -20.52
N LEU A 890 -15.28 -23.99 -20.02
CA LEU A 890 -15.59 -23.36 -18.74
C LEU A 890 -15.85 -21.87 -18.93
N TRP A 891 -16.78 -21.32 -18.16
CA TRP A 891 -17.07 -19.90 -18.14
C TRP A 891 -17.29 -19.41 -16.72
N GLU A 892 -16.97 -18.13 -16.47
CA GLU A 892 -17.18 -17.47 -15.19
C GLU A 892 -17.57 -16.00 -15.42
N VAL A 893 -18.72 -15.59 -14.89
CA VAL A 893 -19.03 -14.18 -14.62
C VAL A 893 -18.54 -13.86 -13.21
N HIS A 894 -17.87 -12.74 -13.02
CA HIS A 894 -17.45 -12.27 -11.71
C HIS A 894 -17.63 -10.76 -11.59
N SER A 895 -17.90 -10.28 -10.38
CA SER A 895 -18.04 -8.85 -10.10
C SER A 895 -17.39 -8.48 -8.78
N ARG A 896 -16.78 -7.30 -8.73
CA ARG A 896 -16.34 -6.65 -7.49
C ARG A 896 -17.03 -5.30 -7.40
N ILE A 897 -17.61 -5.00 -6.25
CA ILE A 897 -18.30 -3.74 -5.97
C ILE A 897 -17.69 -3.17 -4.70
N VAL A 898 -17.26 -1.91 -4.75
CA VAL A 898 -16.78 -1.15 -3.60
C VAL A 898 -17.65 0.09 -3.47
N SER A 899 -18.08 0.43 -2.26
CA SER A 899 -18.87 1.63 -2.02
C SER A 899 -18.52 2.22 -0.67
N LYS A 900 -18.02 3.46 -0.67
CA LYS A 900 -17.74 4.27 0.52
C LYS A 900 -18.70 5.45 0.56
N ILE A 901 -19.93 5.20 0.99
CA ILE A 901 -21.01 6.20 0.97
C ILE A 901 -20.67 7.42 1.84
N ASN A 902 -20.01 7.20 2.99
CA ASN A 902 -19.46 8.25 3.84
C ASN A 902 -18.37 7.67 4.76
N HIS A 903 -17.72 8.52 5.56
CA HIS A 903 -16.67 8.09 6.48
C HIS A 903 -17.11 6.96 7.44
N ASN A 904 -18.39 6.88 7.80
CA ASN A 904 -18.91 5.89 8.74
C ASN A 904 -19.51 4.65 8.09
N PHE A 905 -19.79 4.64 6.79
CA PHE A 905 -20.45 3.53 6.12
C PHE A 905 -19.83 3.20 4.77
N GLY A 906 -19.47 1.94 4.61
CA GLY A 906 -19.16 1.38 3.30
C GLY A 906 -19.40 -0.12 3.24
N PHE A 907 -19.35 -0.67 2.04
CA PHE A 907 -19.36 -2.11 1.82
C PHE A 907 -18.50 -2.51 0.60
N ILE A 908 -18.10 -3.77 0.60
CA ILE A 908 -17.39 -4.43 -0.50
C ILE A 908 -18.10 -5.76 -0.75
N ALA A 909 -18.49 -5.99 -2.00
CA ALA A 909 -19.13 -7.23 -2.42
C ALA A 909 -18.35 -7.86 -3.59
N ASN A 910 -18.06 -9.16 -3.47
CA ASN A 910 -17.53 -9.97 -4.58
C ASN A 910 -18.59 -11.00 -4.97
N LEU A 911 -18.86 -11.12 -6.26
CA LEU A 911 -19.85 -12.04 -6.80
C LEU A 911 -19.19 -12.92 -7.87
N TYR A 912 -19.62 -14.17 -7.98
CA TYR A 912 -19.24 -15.04 -9.08
C TYR A 912 -20.34 -16.05 -9.43
N ALA A 913 -20.36 -16.47 -10.69
CA ALA A 913 -21.18 -17.56 -11.20
C ALA A 913 -20.47 -18.22 -12.38
N GLY A 914 -20.46 -19.55 -12.45
CA GLY A 914 -19.80 -20.24 -13.55
C GLY A 914 -19.75 -21.75 -13.43
N ASP A 915 -19.23 -22.38 -14.49
CA ASP A 915 -18.95 -23.81 -14.55
C ASP A 915 -17.49 -24.08 -14.17
N ALA A 916 -17.26 -25.08 -13.31
CA ALA A 916 -15.93 -25.39 -12.81
C ALA A 916 -15.72 -26.90 -12.63
N GLN A 917 -14.46 -27.33 -12.79
CA GLN A 917 -14.02 -28.71 -12.61
C GLN A 917 -13.20 -28.88 -11.33
N ALA A 918 -13.25 -30.10 -10.79
CA ALA A 918 -12.37 -30.57 -9.73
C ALA A 918 -10.90 -30.52 -10.17
N ASN A 919 -9.98 -30.51 -9.21
CA ASN A 919 -8.56 -30.66 -9.53
C ASN A 919 -8.18 -32.13 -9.76
N GLY A 920 -8.79 -33.06 -9.02
CA GLY A 920 -8.56 -34.51 -9.12
C GLY A 920 -9.34 -35.15 -10.28
N SER A 921 -9.53 -36.46 -10.24
CA SER A 921 -10.03 -37.24 -11.38
C SER A 921 -11.56 -37.36 -11.50
N ASP A 922 -12.35 -36.55 -10.78
CA ASP A 922 -13.81 -36.63 -10.84
C ASP A 922 -14.37 -35.86 -12.06
N ASP A 923 -15.15 -36.57 -12.88
CA ASP A 923 -15.75 -36.06 -14.11
C ASP A 923 -16.91 -35.08 -13.89
N ARG A 924 -17.45 -35.01 -12.67
CA ARG A 924 -18.61 -34.18 -12.35
C ARG A 924 -18.28 -32.69 -12.45
N LEU A 925 -18.85 -32.06 -13.48
CA LEU A 925 -18.88 -30.61 -13.66
C LEU A 925 -19.86 -29.96 -12.67
N ILE A 926 -19.44 -28.88 -12.03
CA ILE A 926 -20.29 -28.13 -11.10
C ILE A 926 -20.62 -26.75 -11.65
N ARG A 927 -21.87 -26.31 -11.42
CA ARG A 927 -22.30 -24.92 -11.67
C ARG A 927 -22.50 -24.22 -10.33
N ARG A 928 -21.57 -23.31 -10.03
CA ARG A 928 -21.43 -22.66 -8.73
C ARG A 928 -21.82 -21.19 -8.78
N TYR A 929 -22.33 -20.69 -7.66
CA TYR A 929 -22.66 -19.29 -7.45
C TYR A 929 -22.18 -18.85 -6.08
N GLY A 930 -21.69 -17.62 -5.97
CA GLY A 930 -21.34 -17.08 -4.66
C GLY A 930 -21.34 -15.57 -4.57
N VAL A 931 -21.60 -15.10 -3.37
CA VAL A 931 -21.49 -13.70 -2.95
C VAL A 931 -20.71 -13.67 -1.64
N ASP A 932 -19.66 -12.86 -1.58
CA ASP A 932 -18.96 -12.49 -0.34
C ASP A 932 -19.22 -10.99 -0.09
N LEU A 933 -19.70 -10.63 1.09
CA LEU A 933 -20.05 -9.27 1.49
C LEU A 933 -19.28 -8.88 2.76
N ARG A 934 -18.63 -7.72 2.74
CA ARG A 934 -18.08 -7.04 3.91
C ARG A 934 -18.70 -5.67 4.02
N ALA A 935 -19.22 -5.30 5.18
CA ALA A 935 -19.76 -3.97 5.44
C ALA A 935 -19.27 -3.44 6.78
N ILE A 936 -18.96 -2.15 6.83
CA ILE A 936 -18.53 -1.46 8.05
C ILE A 936 -19.49 -0.29 8.27
N TYR A 937 -20.08 -0.24 9.47
CA TYR A 937 -20.89 0.88 9.92
C TYR A 937 -20.42 1.36 11.31
N LYS A 938 -19.74 2.50 11.36
CA LYS A 938 -19.07 3.02 12.57
C LYS A 938 -18.13 1.95 13.16
N GLU A 939 -18.48 1.41 14.33
CA GLU A 939 -17.74 0.39 15.07
C GLU A 939 -18.22 -1.04 14.77
N LEU A 940 -19.26 -1.20 13.93
CA LEU A 940 -19.82 -2.50 13.54
C LEU A 940 -19.18 -2.99 12.25
N LYS A 941 -18.84 -4.28 12.20
CA LYS A 941 -18.41 -4.99 10.99
C LYS A 941 -19.28 -6.22 10.76
N LEU A 942 -19.80 -6.33 9.53
CA LEU A 942 -20.47 -7.51 9.02
C LEU A 942 -19.59 -8.16 7.97
N THR A 943 -19.26 -9.44 8.14
CA THR A 943 -18.65 -10.29 7.11
C THR A 943 -19.61 -11.43 6.83
N SER A 944 -19.97 -11.65 5.58
CA SER A 944 -20.95 -12.67 5.20
C SER A 944 -20.61 -13.30 3.86
N PHE A 945 -21.01 -14.55 3.68
CA PHE A 945 -21.06 -15.16 2.35
C PHE A 945 -22.31 -16.00 2.16
N ALA A 946 -22.72 -16.15 0.91
CA ALA A 946 -23.66 -17.15 0.44
C ALA A 946 -23.06 -17.87 -0.76
N ARG A 947 -23.01 -19.21 -0.74
CA ARG A 947 -22.46 -20.03 -1.82
C ARG A 947 -23.43 -21.18 -2.14
N ILE A 948 -23.63 -21.47 -3.42
CA ILE A 948 -24.56 -22.48 -3.91
C ILE A 948 -23.81 -23.44 -4.82
N ASN A 949 -23.96 -24.74 -4.58
CA ASN A 949 -23.28 -25.83 -5.28
C ASN A 949 -21.76 -25.61 -5.37
N ASP A 950 -21.15 -25.16 -4.28
CA ASP A 950 -19.74 -24.82 -4.25
C ASP A 950 -18.95 -25.75 -3.31
N TRP A 951 -17.65 -25.81 -3.53
CA TRP A 951 -16.72 -26.53 -2.68
C TRP A 951 -16.66 -25.92 -1.27
N GLY A 952 -16.29 -26.74 -0.29
CA GLY A 952 -16.05 -26.27 1.08
C GLY A 952 -14.79 -25.40 1.19
N PRO A 953 -14.44 -24.98 2.41
CA PRO A 953 -13.38 -23.98 2.64
C PRO A 953 -11.94 -24.46 2.36
N TYR A 954 -11.71 -25.76 2.26
CA TYR A 954 -10.38 -26.37 2.05
C TYR A 954 -10.14 -26.82 0.61
N ASP A 955 -8.89 -26.76 0.16
CA ASP A 955 -8.47 -27.09 -1.22
C ASP A 955 -8.78 -28.54 -1.58
N TYR A 956 -8.65 -29.47 -0.63
CA TYR A 956 -8.99 -30.87 -0.85
C TYR A 956 -10.47 -31.06 -1.22
N HIS A 957 -11.38 -30.17 -0.79
CA HIS A 957 -12.76 -30.26 -1.26
C HIS A 957 -12.84 -30.07 -2.77
N ARG A 958 -11.98 -29.25 -3.38
CA ARG A 958 -11.90 -29.15 -4.83
C ARG A 958 -11.16 -30.32 -5.46
N ASP A 959 -10.16 -30.88 -4.78
CA ASP A 959 -9.42 -32.05 -5.29
C ASP A 959 -10.32 -33.28 -5.41
N TYR A 960 -11.10 -33.57 -4.37
CA TYR A 960 -12.05 -34.70 -4.32
C TYR A 960 -13.47 -34.33 -4.77
N ASN A 961 -13.65 -33.13 -5.31
CA ASN A 961 -14.95 -32.61 -5.74
C ASN A 961 -16.08 -32.69 -4.69
N LEU A 962 -15.79 -32.35 -3.44
CA LEU A 962 -16.74 -32.34 -2.33
C LEU A 962 -17.46 -30.99 -2.26
N THR A 963 -18.77 -30.99 -2.45
CA THR A 963 -19.59 -29.78 -2.60
C THR A 963 -20.74 -29.72 -1.62
N PHE A 964 -21.15 -28.50 -1.28
CA PHE A 964 -22.34 -28.22 -0.48
C PHE A 964 -23.42 -27.55 -1.37
N PRO A 965 -24.67 -28.04 -1.37
CA PRO A 965 -25.75 -27.40 -2.13
C PRO A 965 -25.98 -25.93 -1.73
N LEU A 966 -25.89 -25.62 -0.45
CA LEU A 966 -26.00 -24.27 0.10
C LEU A 966 -25.03 -24.11 1.27
N GLN A 967 -24.29 -23.00 1.29
CA GLN A 967 -23.46 -22.56 2.40
C GLN A 967 -23.76 -21.10 2.71
N LEU A 968 -24.07 -20.80 3.96
CA LEU A 968 -24.34 -19.46 4.46
C LEU A 968 -23.43 -19.17 5.65
N MET A 969 -22.88 -17.97 5.70
CA MET A 969 -22.16 -17.46 6.86
C MET A 969 -22.49 -15.99 7.09
N ALA A 970 -22.71 -15.62 8.35
CA ALA A 970 -22.80 -14.23 8.78
C ALA A 970 -22.04 -14.07 10.09
N ASP A 971 -21.09 -13.13 10.10
CA ASP A 971 -20.29 -12.72 11.25
C ASP A 971 -20.54 -11.24 11.52
N LEU A 972 -21.16 -10.95 12.66
CA LEU A 972 -21.42 -9.60 13.13
C LEU A 972 -20.57 -9.32 14.36
N SER A 973 -19.77 -8.26 14.30
CA SER A 973 -18.90 -7.84 15.39
C SER A 973 -18.96 -6.34 15.65
N THR A 974 -18.57 -5.96 16.86
CA THR A 974 -18.32 -4.57 17.26
C THR A 974 -16.92 -4.48 17.85
N SER A 975 -16.21 -3.40 17.51
CA SER A 975 -14.83 -3.13 17.97
C SER A 975 -14.76 -1.85 18.79
N LEU A 976 -13.69 -1.68 19.58
CA LEU A 976 -13.46 -0.44 20.36
C LEU A 976 -13.11 0.77 19.49
N LYS A 977 -12.63 0.54 18.27
CA LYS A 977 -12.31 1.53 17.24
C LYS A 977 -13.01 1.16 15.94
N LYS A 978 -12.98 2.04 14.94
CA LYS A 978 -13.48 1.72 13.60
C LYS A 978 -12.76 0.46 13.05
N PRO A 979 -13.49 -0.59 12.62
CA PRO A 979 -12.89 -1.80 12.09
C PRO A 979 -12.08 -1.53 10.82
N ASP A 980 -11.05 -2.36 10.58
CA ASP A 980 -10.33 -2.38 9.31
C ASP A 980 -11.04 -3.29 8.29
N TRP A 981 -10.82 -3.02 7.01
CA TRP A 981 -11.30 -3.85 5.89
C TRP A 981 -10.57 -5.19 5.81
N PHE A 982 -9.30 -5.22 6.24
CA PHE A 982 -8.52 -6.44 6.44
C PHE A 982 -8.73 -6.99 7.85
N ASP A 983 -8.53 -8.30 8.01
CA ASP A 983 -8.67 -8.98 9.30
C ASP A 983 -7.39 -8.86 10.13
N LEU A 984 -7.12 -7.63 10.58
CA LEU A 984 -6.01 -7.33 11.49
C LEU A 984 -6.36 -7.60 12.96
N PRO A 985 -5.37 -7.84 13.83
CA PRO A 985 -5.59 -7.95 15.27
C PRO A 985 -6.31 -6.72 15.84
N ASP A 986 -7.46 -6.94 16.47
CA ASP A 986 -8.29 -5.87 17.04
C ASP A 986 -9.00 -6.32 18.32
N THR A 987 -9.42 -5.37 19.14
CA THR A 987 -10.25 -5.63 20.32
C THR A 987 -11.72 -5.57 19.91
N ASN A 988 -12.37 -6.73 19.84
CA ASN A 988 -13.75 -6.85 19.38
C ASN A 988 -14.50 -8.01 20.05
N ILE A 989 -15.82 -7.94 19.98
CA ILE A 989 -16.74 -9.01 20.36
C ILE A 989 -17.66 -9.27 19.18
N GLY A 990 -17.94 -10.53 18.90
CA GLY A 990 -18.78 -10.89 17.76
C GLY A 990 -19.47 -12.24 17.90
N ILE A 991 -20.41 -12.43 17.00
CA ILE A 991 -21.14 -13.68 16.79
C ILE A 991 -21.09 -14.04 15.32
N ARG A 992 -20.73 -15.29 15.04
CA ARG A 992 -20.74 -15.88 13.70
C ARG A 992 -21.69 -17.06 13.68
N ALA A 993 -22.55 -17.12 12.66
CA ALA A 993 -23.35 -18.29 12.36
C ALA A 993 -22.94 -18.83 10.99
N THR A 994 -22.71 -20.14 10.91
CA THR A 994 -22.47 -20.87 9.66
C THR A 994 -23.54 -21.95 9.52
N TYR A 995 -24.12 -22.08 8.33
CA TYR A 995 -25.10 -23.11 8.00
C TYR A 995 -24.77 -23.72 6.64
N ARG A 996 -24.81 -25.05 6.54
CA ARG A 996 -24.64 -25.78 5.29
C ARG A 996 -25.70 -26.86 5.15
N THR A 997 -26.27 -26.99 3.96
CA THR A 997 -27.05 -28.18 3.58
C THR A 997 -26.12 -29.24 3.02
N LEU A 998 -26.47 -30.51 3.15
CA LEU A 998 -25.64 -31.65 2.76
C LEU A 998 -26.40 -32.59 1.82
N ASN A 999 -25.73 -33.14 0.83
CA ASN A 999 -26.23 -34.22 -0.02
C ASN A 999 -25.15 -35.28 -0.25
N GLN A 1000 -25.36 -36.19 -1.20
CA GLN A 1000 -24.43 -37.29 -1.48
C GLN A 1000 -23.00 -36.86 -1.84
N TYR A 1001 -22.80 -35.60 -2.23
CA TYR A 1001 -21.48 -35.03 -2.57
C TYR A 1001 -20.86 -34.23 -1.43
N SER A 1002 -21.59 -34.04 -0.33
CA SER A 1002 -21.14 -33.22 0.78
C SER A 1002 -20.30 -34.04 1.76
N PRO A 1003 -19.21 -33.45 2.28
CA PRO A 1003 -18.48 -34.03 3.41
C PRO A 1003 -19.44 -34.33 4.55
N ARG A 1004 -19.19 -35.43 5.27
CA ARG A 1004 -19.94 -35.85 6.47
C ARG A 1004 -21.42 -36.19 6.27
N TYR A 1005 -21.98 -36.11 5.06
CA TYR A 1005 -23.35 -36.58 4.84
C TYR A 1005 -23.45 -38.09 5.12
N SER A 1006 -24.28 -38.45 6.09
CA SER A 1006 -24.41 -39.81 6.60
C SER A 1006 -25.86 -40.09 6.95
N PRO A 1007 -26.73 -40.30 5.95
CA PRO A 1007 -28.15 -40.58 6.18
C PRO A 1007 -28.37 -41.95 6.85
N THR A 1008 -27.52 -42.93 6.52
CA THR A 1008 -27.43 -44.25 7.15
C THR A 1008 -25.97 -44.75 7.05
N GLN A 1009 -25.69 -45.94 7.56
CA GLN A 1009 -24.37 -46.59 7.50
C GLN A 1009 -24.45 -47.95 6.81
N LYS A 1010 -23.34 -48.35 6.17
CA LYS A 1010 -23.13 -49.68 5.60
C LYS A 1010 -21.81 -50.25 6.10
N ILE A 1011 -21.63 -51.57 5.97
CA ILE A 1011 -20.36 -52.23 6.25
C ILE A 1011 -19.50 -52.14 4.98
N ASP A 1012 -18.28 -51.61 5.10
CA ASP A 1012 -17.34 -51.54 3.99
C ASP A 1012 -16.57 -52.86 3.76
N GLY A 1013 -15.70 -52.88 2.75
CA GLY A 1013 -14.89 -54.06 2.42
C GLY A 1013 -13.89 -54.50 3.51
N SER A 1014 -13.68 -53.67 4.55
CA SER A 1014 -12.84 -53.99 5.70
C SER A 1014 -13.63 -54.47 6.92
N GLY A 1015 -14.97 -54.47 6.84
CA GLY A 1015 -15.85 -54.85 7.95
C GLY A 1015 -16.23 -53.69 8.87
N GLU A 1016 -15.83 -52.46 8.54
CA GLU A 1016 -16.10 -51.27 9.35
C GLU A 1016 -17.41 -50.59 8.93
N LEU A 1017 -18.10 -49.98 9.90
CA LEU A 1017 -19.31 -49.20 9.63
C LEU A 1017 -18.94 -47.82 9.07
N VAL A 1018 -19.31 -47.57 7.82
CA VAL A 1018 -19.06 -46.30 7.12
C VAL A 1018 -20.37 -45.64 6.69
N PRO A 1019 -20.41 -44.30 6.53
CA PRO A 1019 -21.55 -43.61 5.94
C PRO A 1019 -21.95 -44.17 4.56
N ASP A 1020 -23.25 -44.28 4.30
CA ASP A 1020 -23.80 -44.59 2.98
C ASP A 1020 -24.49 -43.36 2.37
N PRO A 1021 -23.75 -42.45 1.70
CA PRO A 1021 -24.28 -41.19 1.20
C PRO A 1021 -25.26 -41.35 0.03
N GLU A 1022 -25.31 -42.53 -0.60
CA GLU A 1022 -26.18 -42.83 -1.75
C GLU A 1022 -27.48 -43.56 -1.36
N ALA A 1023 -27.74 -43.75 -0.07
CA ALA A 1023 -28.91 -44.45 0.41
C ALA A 1023 -30.22 -43.76 -0.07
N ILE A 1024 -31.05 -44.53 -0.77
CA ILE A 1024 -32.31 -44.04 -1.35
C ILE A 1024 -33.35 -43.82 -0.23
N GLY A 1025 -34.13 -42.75 -0.33
CA GLY A 1025 -35.27 -42.48 0.55
C GLY A 1025 -34.96 -41.57 1.75
N PHE A 1026 -33.78 -40.96 1.79
CA PHE A 1026 -33.40 -39.96 2.79
C PHE A 1026 -33.39 -38.54 2.22
N ASP A 1027 -33.73 -37.57 3.08
CA ASP A 1027 -33.67 -36.15 2.75
C ASP A 1027 -32.22 -35.64 2.73
N ASN A 1028 -32.03 -34.41 2.21
CA ASN A 1028 -30.77 -33.69 2.39
C ASN A 1028 -30.48 -33.46 3.88
N GLY A 1029 -29.21 -33.59 4.26
CA GLY A 1029 -28.73 -33.30 5.61
C GLY A 1029 -28.46 -31.82 5.83
N ASN A 1030 -28.04 -31.47 7.04
CA ASN A 1030 -27.51 -30.14 7.34
C ASN A 1030 -26.48 -30.19 8.47
N GLU A 1031 -25.62 -29.17 8.50
CA GLU A 1031 -24.76 -28.85 9.63
C GLU A 1031 -24.80 -27.34 9.90
N TRP A 1032 -24.62 -26.97 11.17
CA TRP A 1032 -24.55 -25.58 11.58
C TRP A 1032 -23.59 -25.38 12.75
N GLU A 1033 -23.03 -24.18 12.82
CA GLU A 1033 -22.15 -23.71 13.88
C GLU A 1033 -22.57 -22.30 14.29
N ILE A 1034 -22.79 -22.09 15.58
CA ILE A 1034 -22.86 -20.76 16.18
C ILE A 1034 -21.58 -20.56 16.99
N ARG A 1035 -20.87 -19.49 16.68
CA ARG A 1035 -19.61 -19.13 17.30
C ARG A 1035 -19.76 -17.76 17.95
N THR A 1036 -19.42 -17.63 19.22
CA THR A 1036 -19.23 -16.33 19.86
C THR A 1036 -17.75 -16.15 20.16
N TYR A 1037 -17.26 -14.92 20.07
CA TYR A 1037 -15.86 -14.65 20.36
C TYR A 1037 -15.66 -13.29 21.01
N VAL A 1038 -14.65 -13.24 21.89
CA VAL A 1038 -14.07 -12.01 22.44
C VAL A 1038 -12.59 -12.03 22.10
N ARG A 1039 -12.15 -11.02 21.36
CA ARG A 1039 -10.74 -10.77 21.05
C ARG A 1039 -10.31 -9.52 21.80
N ILE A 1040 -9.20 -9.62 22.51
CA ILE A 1040 -8.57 -8.52 23.21
C ILE A 1040 -7.22 -8.32 22.53
N ASN A 1041 -6.91 -7.09 22.09
CA ASN A 1041 -5.60 -6.71 21.58
C ASN A 1041 -5.17 -5.37 22.19
N ILE A 1042 -4.05 -5.37 22.91
CA ILE A 1042 -3.48 -4.21 23.60
C ILE A 1042 -2.15 -3.78 22.94
N GLY A 1043 -1.68 -4.51 21.91
CA GLY A 1043 -0.47 -4.19 21.14
C GLY A 1043 -0.65 -3.09 20.09
N LYS A 1044 0.42 -2.81 19.34
CA LYS A 1044 0.41 -1.89 18.21
C LYS A 1044 -0.58 -2.32 17.13
#